data_AF-A0A499V3D7-F1
#
_entry.id   AF-A0A499V3D7-F1
#
_cell.length_a   1.000
_cell.length_b   1.000
_cell.length_c   1.000
_cell.angle_alpha   90.00
_cell.angle_beta   90.00
_cell.angle_gamma   90.00
#
_symmetry.space_group_name_H-M   'P 1'
#
loop_
_entity.id
_entity.type
_entity.pdbx_description
1 polymer ?
#
loop_
_entity_poly.entity_id
_entity_poly.type
_entity_poly.pdbx_seq_one_letter_code
_entity_poly.pdbx_strand_id
1 'polypeptide(L)'
;MELRGHSTGHLLSGLALAHASTGEEALRDKGRRLVAALAECQSAAPAAGFGTGYLSAFPESFFDRLEAGSGVWAPYYTIHKIMAGLVEQYRLVGVGQALEVVLRQARWVDERTAKLSYEQMQRVLETEFGGMNDVLADLHALTGDPRWLDVAERFTHARVFDPLAGNQDKLAGLHANTQIPKMVGALRLWEEGRADRYRTVAENFWQIVTDHHTYVIGGNSNGEAFHEPDVIAGQLSDNTCENCNSYNMLKLTRLLHFHAPDRTDLLDYYERTLLNQMLGEQDPDSEHGFAIYYTGLAPGSFKRQPSFMGPDPDVYSTDYDNFSCDHGTGMETPAKFADTVYSHDGRSLRVNLFVPSEVVWRAKGISWRQTTRFPDRSSTTLTVSSGRAAHRLLIRVPSWAAGARATLNGRALPDRPQPGSWLALERVWRTGDRVEVSLPMRTAVEATPDDPDVQAVVHGPVVLAGAYGDRANPWLPRLDVTSVRQEAREPLRFTARADGEEVTLLPVARVHHQHYSVYWLTGEPPSPPPEFAAWHRFDETTGSTAADATGNGRTARLSGGTSWSASGHDGGAVSLDGADGHVALADDLLAGAAAHSLATWVRLDGNPGTWSRIFDIGTGVTANMFLTPLSGSGTLRYAITAGGAGGEQRIDAEPLPTGRWVHVAVTYGSGTAVLYVDGTEAGRNVNVTVEPRHFGNHLRAGYLGRSQYADPYLKGALDDFRVYGRTLTATEVASLAS
;
A
#
# COMPACT_ATOMS: atom_id res chain seq x y z
N MET A 1 -15.51 21.57 0.26
CA MET A 1 -14.35 20.67 0.46
C MET A 1 -13.39 21.33 1.44
N GLU A 2 -13.04 20.65 2.53
CA GLU A 2 -12.29 21.26 3.66
C GLU A 2 -10.75 21.34 3.41
N LEU A 3 -10.22 20.61 2.42
CA LEU A 3 -8.78 20.60 2.07
C LEU A 3 -8.30 21.76 1.17
N ARG A 4 -9.19 22.67 0.75
CA ARG A 4 -8.87 23.76 -0.21
C ARG A 4 -7.57 24.49 0.15
N GLY A 5 -6.70 24.67 -0.86
CA GLY A 5 -5.39 25.31 -0.74
C GLY A 5 -4.20 24.35 -0.76
N HIS A 6 -4.38 23.06 -0.46
CA HIS A 6 -3.26 22.11 -0.43
C HIS A 6 -2.60 21.93 -1.82
N SER A 7 -3.38 21.85 -2.90
CA SER A 7 -2.86 21.72 -4.27
C SER A 7 -2.06 22.96 -4.69
N THR A 8 -2.39 24.15 -4.18
CA THR A 8 -1.60 25.37 -4.42
C THR A 8 -0.20 25.25 -3.80
N GLY A 9 -0.10 24.65 -2.61
CA GLY A 9 1.18 24.33 -1.98
C GLY A 9 2.02 23.38 -2.83
N HIS A 10 1.42 22.25 -3.23
CA HIS A 10 2.08 21.29 -4.14
C HIS A 10 2.48 21.91 -5.49
N LEU A 11 1.65 22.78 -6.07
CA LEU A 11 2.00 23.47 -7.32
C LEU A 11 3.23 24.37 -7.13
N LEU A 12 3.36 25.07 -6.01
CA LEU A 12 4.57 25.85 -5.71
C LEU A 12 5.80 24.93 -5.65
N SER A 13 5.69 23.79 -4.98
CA SER A 13 6.76 22.79 -4.91
C SER A 13 7.14 22.26 -6.31
N GLY A 14 6.15 21.77 -7.07
CA GLY A 14 6.35 21.24 -8.42
C GLY A 14 6.99 22.26 -9.36
N LEU A 15 6.58 23.53 -9.32
CA LEU A 15 7.20 24.60 -10.11
C LEU A 15 8.66 24.86 -9.72
N ALA A 16 8.98 24.83 -8.42
CA ALA A 16 10.34 25.05 -7.92
C ALA A 16 11.26 23.88 -8.32
N LEU A 17 10.81 22.65 -8.09
CA LEU A 17 11.53 21.43 -8.44
C LEU A 17 11.76 21.33 -9.95
N ALA A 18 10.72 21.54 -10.76
CA ALA A 18 10.82 21.47 -12.20
C ALA A 18 11.76 22.56 -12.75
N HIS A 19 11.68 23.81 -12.25
CA HIS A 19 12.63 24.86 -12.63
C HIS A 19 14.07 24.49 -12.27
N ALA A 20 14.32 23.94 -11.08
CA ALA A 20 15.66 23.51 -10.68
C ALA A 20 16.22 22.41 -11.58
N SER A 21 15.37 21.53 -12.09
CA SER A 21 15.75 20.42 -12.98
C SER A 21 15.91 20.84 -14.45
N THR A 22 15.11 21.78 -14.96
CA THR A 22 15.07 22.14 -16.40
C THR A 22 15.72 23.49 -16.72
N GLY A 23 15.78 24.41 -15.76
CA GLY A 23 16.17 25.80 -15.97
C GLY A 23 15.10 26.66 -16.67
N GLU A 24 13.87 26.17 -16.84
CA GLU A 24 12.83 26.92 -17.55
C GLU A 24 12.32 28.12 -16.76
N GLU A 25 12.50 29.32 -17.31
CA GLU A 25 12.15 30.57 -16.63
C GLU A 25 10.64 30.81 -16.52
N ALA A 26 9.83 30.23 -17.41
CA ALA A 26 8.37 30.33 -17.32
C ALA A 26 7.82 29.71 -16.02
N LEU A 27 8.43 28.61 -15.56
CA LEU A 27 8.08 27.92 -14.31
C LEU A 27 8.44 28.78 -13.10
N ARG A 28 9.66 29.35 -13.09
CA ARG A 28 10.09 30.35 -12.08
C ARG A 28 9.12 31.50 -12.01
N ASP A 29 8.82 32.11 -13.15
CA ASP A 29 8.00 33.32 -13.20
C ASP A 29 6.55 33.04 -12.74
N LYS A 30 6.01 31.85 -13.03
CA LYS A 30 4.72 31.41 -12.49
C LYS A 30 4.78 31.23 -10.97
N GLY A 31 5.80 30.55 -10.44
CA GLY A 31 6.00 30.38 -9.00
C GLY A 31 6.09 31.72 -8.27
N ARG A 32 6.90 32.66 -8.80
CA ARG A 32 7.04 34.02 -8.27
C ARG A 32 5.71 34.79 -8.24
N ARG A 33 4.88 34.68 -9.28
CA ARG A 33 3.55 35.32 -9.30
C ARG A 33 2.62 34.75 -8.23
N LEU A 34 2.64 33.42 -8.04
CA LEU A 34 1.84 32.77 -7.00
C LEU A 34 2.29 33.20 -5.59
N VAL A 35 3.60 33.27 -5.35
CA VAL A 35 4.15 33.78 -4.07
C VAL A 35 3.69 35.22 -3.81
N ALA A 36 3.74 36.10 -4.82
CA ALA A 36 3.28 37.48 -4.68
C ALA A 36 1.78 37.56 -4.32
N ALA A 37 0.93 36.77 -5.00
CA ALA A 37 -0.49 36.71 -4.70
C ALA A 37 -0.78 36.17 -3.28
N LEU A 38 -0.05 35.15 -2.82
CA LEU A 38 -0.16 34.65 -1.46
C LEU A 38 0.29 35.69 -0.42
N ALA A 39 1.32 36.49 -0.72
CA ALA A 39 1.75 37.57 0.13
C ALA A 39 0.69 38.69 0.26
N GLU A 40 -0.01 39.00 -0.83
CA GLU A 40 -1.16 39.92 -0.81
C GLU A 40 -2.29 39.39 0.07
N CYS A 41 -2.66 38.11 -0.10
CA CYS A 41 -3.66 37.44 0.74
C CYS A 41 -3.28 37.47 2.23
N GLN A 42 -2.04 37.09 2.56
CA GLN A 42 -1.55 37.09 3.95
C GLN A 42 -1.54 38.49 4.56
N SER A 43 -1.25 39.53 3.76
CA SER A 43 -1.25 40.93 4.21
C SER A 43 -2.66 41.46 4.44
N ALA A 44 -3.65 40.98 3.67
CA ALA A 44 -5.06 41.35 3.83
C ALA A 44 -5.76 40.60 4.98
N ALA A 45 -5.18 39.49 5.46
CA ALA A 45 -5.81 38.60 6.44
C ALA A 45 -6.27 39.31 7.74
N PRO A 46 -5.50 40.22 8.36
CA PRO A 46 -5.95 40.95 9.56
C PRO A 46 -7.17 41.83 9.33
N ALA A 47 -7.26 42.49 8.17
CA ALA A 47 -8.42 43.31 7.83
C ALA A 47 -9.68 42.46 7.60
N ALA A 48 -9.52 41.19 7.24
CA ALA A 48 -10.58 40.20 7.12
C ALA A 48 -10.94 39.51 8.45
N GLY A 49 -10.28 39.88 9.56
CA GLY A 49 -10.54 39.34 10.89
C GLY A 49 -9.73 38.09 11.27
N PHE A 50 -8.72 37.72 10.47
CA PHE A 50 -7.82 36.61 10.80
C PHE A 50 -6.58 37.06 11.57
N GLY A 51 -5.93 36.13 12.26
CA GLY A 51 -4.67 36.32 12.94
C GLY A 51 -3.56 36.81 12.01
N THR A 52 -2.63 37.60 12.56
CA THR A 52 -1.49 38.11 11.79
C THR A 52 -0.61 36.95 11.32
N GLY A 53 -0.25 36.94 10.03
CA GLY A 53 0.53 35.86 9.42
C GLY A 53 -0.29 34.67 8.93
N TYR A 54 -1.60 34.62 9.22
CA TYR A 54 -2.48 33.57 8.74
C TYR A 54 -2.52 33.51 7.21
N LEU A 55 -2.41 32.30 6.67
CA LEU A 55 -2.50 32.04 5.24
C LEU A 55 -3.09 30.65 5.01
N SER A 56 -4.32 30.62 4.51
CA SER A 56 -5.01 29.42 4.06
C SER A 56 -6.21 29.83 3.20
N ALA A 57 -6.78 28.88 2.45
CA ALA A 57 -8.03 29.11 1.72
C ALA A 57 -9.29 28.82 2.57
N PHE A 58 -9.14 28.44 3.84
CA PHE A 58 -10.23 28.22 4.80
C PHE A 58 -10.10 29.12 6.06
N PRO A 59 -11.16 29.32 6.86
CA PRO A 59 -11.10 30.18 8.05
C PRO A 59 -10.41 29.52 9.24
N GLU A 60 -9.88 30.32 10.17
CA GLU A 60 -9.25 29.82 11.40
C GLU A 60 -10.15 28.94 12.27
N SER A 61 -11.47 29.04 12.13
CA SER A 61 -12.44 28.19 12.84
C SER A 61 -12.28 26.70 12.57
N PHE A 62 -11.56 26.32 11.52
CA PHE A 62 -11.19 24.93 11.27
C PHE A 62 -10.17 24.43 12.29
N PHE A 63 -9.21 25.27 12.67
CA PHE A 63 -8.28 24.97 13.75
C PHE A 63 -8.99 25.03 15.11
N ASP A 64 -9.94 25.96 15.32
CA ASP A 64 -10.75 25.99 16.55
C ASP A 64 -11.53 24.67 16.75
N ARG A 65 -12.14 24.15 15.66
CA ARG A 65 -12.81 22.83 15.65
C ARG A 65 -11.83 21.71 15.99
N LEU A 66 -10.66 21.70 15.35
CA LEU A 66 -9.64 20.69 15.59
C LEU A 66 -9.20 20.67 17.07
N GLU A 67 -8.88 21.84 17.62
CA GLU A 67 -8.42 22.02 19.00
C GLU A 67 -9.52 21.67 20.03
N ALA A 68 -10.78 21.86 19.67
CA ALA A 68 -11.95 21.43 20.44
C ALA A 68 -12.27 19.93 20.30
N GLY A 69 -11.53 19.17 19.49
CA GLY A 69 -11.78 17.74 19.23
C GLY A 69 -13.01 17.48 18.37
N SER A 70 -13.47 18.49 17.61
CA SER A 70 -14.55 18.35 16.64
C SER A 70 -13.98 17.94 15.28
N GLY A 71 -14.69 17.06 14.56
CA GLY A 71 -14.24 16.57 13.25
C GLY A 71 -14.02 17.71 12.25
N VAL A 72 -12.86 17.69 11.58
CA VAL A 72 -12.45 18.62 10.51
C VAL A 72 -11.35 17.96 9.69
N TRP A 73 -11.31 18.22 8.38
CA TRP A 73 -10.35 17.58 7.49
C TRP A 73 -9.00 18.31 7.47
N ALA A 74 -8.02 17.75 8.19
CA ALA A 74 -6.57 17.95 8.02
C ALA A 74 -6.06 19.41 7.79
N PRO A 75 -6.42 20.40 8.63
CA PRO A 75 -6.04 21.79 8.39
C PRO A 75 -4.53 22.04 8.49
N TYR A 76 -3.82 21.31 9.36
CA TYR A 76 -2.35 21.42 9.44
C TYR A 76 -1.65 20.82 8.23
N TYR A 77 -2.17 19.73 7.65
CA TYR A 77 -1.67 19.18 6.40
C TYR A 77 -1.73 20.22 5.27
N THR A 78 -2.86 20.93 5.14
CA THR A 78 -3.04 21.91 4.09
C THR A 78 -2.03 23.05 4.19
N ILE A 79 -1.84 23.63 5.39
CA ILE A 79 -0.86 24.70 5.56
C ILE A 79 0.57 24.18 5.44
N HIS A 80 0.85 22.93 5.84
CA HIS A 80 2.15 22.30 5.60
C HIS A 80 2.51 22.32 4.11
N LYS A 81 1.58 21.96 3.21
CA LYS A 81 1.84 21.99 1.76
C LYS A 81 2.16 23.40 1.26
N ILE A 82 1.45 24.41 1.75
CA ILE A 82 1.72 25.83 1.41
C ILE A 82 3.11 26.22 1.92
N MET A 83 3.45 25.90 3.16
CA MET A 83 4.74 26.21 3.76
C MET A 83 5.89 25.52 3.02
N ALA A 84 5.74 24.23 2.69
CA ALA A 84 6.75 23.47 1.95
C ALA A 84 7.01 24.08 0.57
N GLY A 85 5.95 24.40 -0.18
CA GLY A 85 6.07 25.07 -1.48
C GLY A 85 6.74 26.44 -1.40
N LEU A 86 6.47 27.24 -0.36
CA LEU A 86 7.15 28.52 -0.13
C LEU A 86 8.65 28.32 0.21
N VAL A 87 8.98 27.32 1.02
CA VAL A 87 10.36 26.95 1.34
C VAL A 87 11.12 26.54 0.08
N GLU A 88 10.51 25.75 -0.80
CA GLU A 88 11.14 25.31 -2.05
C GLU A 88 11.31 26.45 -3.05
N GLN A 89 10.33 27.35 -3.19
CA GLN A 89 10.48 28.57 -4.00
C GLN A 89 11.63 29.46 -3.52
N TYR A 90 11.87 29.51 -2.20
CA TYR A 90 13.06 30.19 -1.69
C TYR A 90 14.34 29.42 -2.01
N ARG A 91 14.41 28.14 -1.63
CA ARG A 91 15.65 27.33 -1.69
C ARG A 91 16.13 27.02 -3.10
N LEU A 92 15.21 26.69 -3.99
CA LEU A 92 15.55 26.19 -5.33
C LEU A 92 15.53 27.28 -6.39
N VAL A 93 14.72 28.33 -6.16
CA VAL A 93 14.46 29.38 -7.16
C VAL A 93 14.97 30.76 -6.72
N GLY A 94 15.24 30.94 -5.42
CA GLY A 94 15.75 32.21 -4.87
C GLY A 94 14.68 33.29 -4.69
N VAL A 95 13.40 32.93 -4.56
CA VAL A 95 12.31 33.90 -4.36
C VAL A 95 12.29 34.38 -2.90
N GLY A 96 13.00 35.45 -2.59
CA GLY A 96 13.13 35.98 -1.22
C GLY A 96 11.80 36.27 -0.49
N GLN A 97 10.80 36.79 -1.21
CA GLN A 97 9.46 37.05 -0.63
C GLN A 97 8.80 35.75 -0.11
N ALA A 98 9.11 34.58 -0.68
CA ALA A 98 8.57 33.31 -0.21
C ALA A 98 9.00 33.00 1.23
N LEU A 99 10.28 33.28 1.57
CA LEU A 99 10.80 33.14 2.93
C LEU A 99 10.08 34.08 3.91
N GLU A 100 9.80 35.32 3.49
CA GLU A 100 9.07 36.28 4.34
C GLU A 100 7.65 35.80 4.66
N VAL A 101 6.94 35.28 3.65
CA VAL A 101 5.57 34.77 3.79
C VAL A 101 5.53 33.54 4.69
N VAL A 102 6.42 32.57 4.47
CA VAL A 102 6.43 31.34 5.28
C VAL A 102 6.85 31.61 6.73
N LEU A 103 7.76 32.54 6.99
CA LEU A 103 8.13 32.90 8.37
C LEU A 103 6.99 33.61 9.11
N ARG A 104 6.17 34.40 8.41
CA ARG A 104 4.94 34.99 9.00
C ARG A 104 3.93 33.90 9.33
N GLN A 105 3.75 32.92 8.44
CA GLN A 105 2.86 31.79 8.66
C GLN A 105 3.37 30.89 9.81
N ALA A 106 4.67 30.63 9.88
CA ALA A 106 5.29 29.86 10.96
C ALA A 106 5.15 30.55 12.32
N ARG A 107 5.25 31.88 12.38
CA ARG A 107 4.94 32.65 13.61
C ARG A 107 3.49 32.49 14.03
N TRP A 108 2.55 32.55 13.09
CA TRP A 108 1.15 32.28 13.40
C TRP A 108 0.95 30.85 13.96
N VAL A 109 1.61 29.85 13.39
CA VAL A 109 1.59 28.46 13.91
C VAL A 109 2.17 28.39 15.32
N ASP A 110 3.30 29.05 15.57
CA ASP A 110 3.93 29.10 16.89
C ASP A 110 2.98 29.73 17.93
N GLU A 111 2.49 30.94 17.67
CA GLU A 111 1.59 31.66 18.57
C GLU A 111 0.31 30.90 18.87
N ARG A 112 -0.20 30.15 17.89
CA ARG A 112 -1.39 29.33 18.03
C ARG A 112 -1.12 28.08 18.86
N THR A 113 -0.12 27.29 18.49
CA THR A 113 0.21 26.03 19.16
C THR A 113 0.79 26.21 20.56
N ALA A 114 1.45 27.35 20.84
CA ALA A 114 1.97 27.67 22.17
C ALA A 114 0.89 27.80 23.25
N LYS A 115 -0.38 28.00 22.86
CA LYS A 115 -1.52 28.09 23.79
C LYS A 115 -2.07 26.73 24.19
N LEU A 116 -1.67 25.66 23.51
CA LEU A 116 -2.15 24.31 23.75
C LEU A 116 -1.28 23.64 24.81
N SER A 117 -1.94 22.98 25.78
CA SER A 117 -1.26 22.00 26.63
C SER A 117 -0.71 20.84 25.79
N TYR A 118 0.22 20.08 26.36
CA TYR A 118 0.75 18.88 25.71
C TYR A 118 -0.38 17.91 25.33
N GLU A 119 -1.34 17.68 26.23
CA GLU A 119 -2.47 16.78 26.01
C GLU A 119 -3.40 17.29 24.91
N GLN A 120 -3.65 18.60 24.85
CA GLN A 120 -4.39 19.20 23.74
C GLN A 120 -3.67 19.02 22.42
N MET A 121 -2.35 19.26 22.39
CA MET A 121 -1.56 19.07 21.17
C MET A 121 -1.58 17.60 20.73
N GLN A 122 -1.43 16.63 21.64
CA GLN A 122 -1.53 15.21 21.26
C GLN A 122 -2.90 14.86 20.68
N ARG A 123 -4.01 15.43 21.17
CA ARG A 123 -5.33 15.26 20.53
C ARG A 123 -5.41 15.89 19.14
N VAL A 124 -4.79 17.05 18.93
CA VAL A 124 -4.69 17.69 17.60
C VAL A 124 -3.94 16.78 16.62
N LEU A 125 -2.89 16.10 17.07
CA LEU A 125 -2.03 15.24 16.24
C LEU A 125 -2.68 13.90 15.85
N GLU A 126 -3.88 13.59 16.38
CA GLU A 126 -4.70 12.49 15.87
C GLU A 126 -5.29 12.78 14.48
N THR A 127 -5.43 14.05 14.14
CA THR A 127 -5.78 14.49 12.77
C THR A 127 -4.52 14.73 11.96
N GLU A 128 -4.56 14.38 10.67
CA GLU A 128 -3.42 14.54 9.77
C GLU A 128 -2.87 15.98 9.75
N PHE A 129 -1.54 16.09 9.86
CA PHE A 129 -0.80 17.35 9.83
C PHE A 129 0.32 17.37 8.78
N GLY A 130 0.43 16.35 7.93
CA GLY A 130 1.54 16.24 6.98
C GLY A 130 2.91 16.30 7.67
N GLY A 131 3.88 16.95 7.02
CA GLY A 131 5.25 17.14 7.51
C GLY A 131 5.45 18.49 8.21
N MET A 132 4.56 18.91 9.11
CA MET A 132 4.75 20.17 9.84
C MET A 132 6.08 20.21 10.60
N ASN A 133 6.51 19.10 11.20
CA ASN A 133 7.81 18.98 11.85
C ASN A 133 8.98 19.10 10.85
N ASP A 134 8.86 18.51 9.65
CA ASP A 134 9.83 18.62 8.55
C ASP A 134 10.01 20.08 8.10
N VAL A 135 8.92 20.76 7.73
CA VAL A 135 9.01 22.14 7.22
C VAL A 135 9.47 23.15 8.28
N LEU A 136 9.17 22.92 9.56
CA LEU A 136 9.64 23.78 10.66
C LEU A 136 11.13 23.54 10.98
N ALA A 137 11.60 22.29 10.94
CA ALA A 137 13.04 22.01 11.03
C ALA A 137 13.80 22.64 9.84
N ASP A 138 13.20 22.61 8.66
CA ASP A 138 13.72 23.30 7.48
C ASP A 138 13.87 24.82 7.67
N LEU A 139 12.93 25.45 8.39
CA LEU A 139 13.04 26.88 8.72
C LEU A 139 14.15 27.15 9.74
N HIS A 140 14.41 26.24 10.69
CA HIS A 140 15.60 26.33 11.53
C HIS A 140 16.88 26.30 10.68
N ALA A 141 17.02 25.31 9.80
CA ALA A 141 18.18 25.19 8.92
C ALA A 141 18.41 26.46 8.06
N LEU A 142 17.33 27.13 7.64
CA LEU A 142 17.40 28.35 6.84
C LEU A 142 17.72 29.63 7.62
N THR A 143 17.34 29.70 8.90
CA THR A 143 17.37 30.97 9.67
C THR A 143 18.32 30.93 10.87
N GLY A 144 18.66 29.74 11.36
CA GLY A 144 19.36 29.53 12.62
C GLY A 144 18.54 29.90 13.87
N ASP A 145 17.23 30.16 13.74
CA ASP A 145 16.38 30.52 14.88
C ASP A 145 15.88 29.25 15.59
N PRO A 146 16.36 28.95 16.81
CA PRO A 146 16.05 27.71 17.52
C PRO A 146 14.56 27.53 17.83
N ARG A 147 13.78 28.63 17.83
CA ARG A 147 12.33 28.60 18.01
C ARG A 147 11.65 27.63 17.05
N TRP A 148 12.13 27.51 15.80
CA TRP A 148 11.46 26.64 14.84
C TRP A 148 11.60 25.16 15.20
N LEU A 149 12.67 24.76 15.88
CA LEU A 149 12.79 23.40 16.42
C LEU A 149 11.82 23.18 17.58
N ASP A 150 11.63 24.18 18.45
CA ASP A 150 10.67 24.09 19.55
C ASP A 150 9.22 23.93 19.02
N VAL A 151 8.87 24.65 17.95
CA VAL A 151 7.56 24.50 17.29
C VAL A 151 7.46 23.15 16.58
N ALA A 152 8.52 22.71 15.88
CA ALA A 152 8.55 21.41 15.21
C ALA A 152 8.33 20.24 16.18
N GLU A 153 8.90 20.31 17.40
CA GLU A 153 8.71 19.31 18.44
C GLU A 153 7.28 19.24 18.99
N ARG A 154 6.49 20.33 18.90
CA ARG A 154 5.05 20.25 19.22
C ARG A 154 4.30 19.32 18.27
N PHE A 155 4.83 19.05 17.08
CA PHE A 155 4.26 18.13 16.09
C PHE A 155 4.80 16.69 16.19
N THR A 156 5.34 16.29 17.34
CA THR A 156 5.74 14.89 17.58
C THR A 156 4.60 14.10 18.21
N HIS A 157 4.03 13.17 17.44
CA HIS A 157 2.86 12.40 17.82
C HIS A 157 3.26 11.17 18.65
N ALA A 158 3.11 11.24 19.97
CA ALA A 158 3.59 10.22 20.90
C ALA A 158 3.01 8.82 20.62
N ARG A 159 1.73 8.75 20.24
CA ARG A 159 1.05 7.48 19.86
C ARG A 159 1.79 6.69 18.78
N VAL A 160 2.58 7.37 17.93
CA VAL A 160 3.36 6.76 16.85
C VAL A 160 4.84 6.74 17.18
N PHE A 161 5.39 7.82 17.75
CA PHE A 161 6.83 7.95 18.03
C PHE A 161 7.29 7.09 19.21
N ASP A 162 6.43 6.85 20.21
CA ASP A 162 6.80 6.07 21.39
C ASP A 162 6.98 4.58 21.05
N PRO A 163 6.03 3.90 20.37
CA PRO A 163 6.23 2.52 19.91
C PRO A 163 7.45 2.37 18.99
N LEU A 164 7.60 3.27 18.01
CA LEU A 164 8.71 3.20 17.05
C LEU A 164 10.08 3.40 17.70
N ALA A 165 10.18 4.25 18.74
CA ALA A 165 11.43 4.40 19.49
C ALA A 165 11.84 3.09 20.20
N GLY A 166 10.86 2.24 20.55
CA GLY A 166 11.08 0.89 21.10
C GLY A 166 11.13 -0.23 20.06
N ASN A 167 11.19 0.10 18.76
CA ASN A 167 11.09 -0.85 17.64
C ASN A 167 9.83 -1.73 17.70
N GLN A 168 8.69 -1.13 18.07
CA GLN A 168 7.40 -1.79 18.14
C GLN A 168 6.53 -1.37 16.98
N ASP A 169 6.06 -2.35 16.21
CA ASP A 169 5.05 -2.12 15.18
C ASP A 169 3.66 -1.94 15.81
N LYS A 170 3.11 -0.74 15.64
CA LYS A 170 1.74 -0.34 15.99
C LYS A 170 1.12 0.46 14.85
N LEU A 171 1.48 0.12 13.61
CA LEU A 171 1.04 0.84 12.42
C LEU A 171 -0.32 0.39 11.90
N ALA A 172 -0.70 -0.87 12.12
CA ALA A 172 -1.97 -1.43 11.66
C ALA A 172 -3.18 -0.54 12.03
N GLY A 173 -4.03 -0.25 11.03
CA GLY A 173 -5.19 0.63 11.14
C GLY A 173 -4.87 2.14 11.05
N LEU A 174 -3.59 2.55 11.01
CA LEU A 174 -3.23 3.95 10.81
C LEU A 174 -3.15 4.28 9.31
N HIS A 175 -3.66 5.45 8.93
CA HIS A 175 -3.47 5.99 7.58
C HIS A 175 -1.97 6.17 7.30
N ALA A 176 -1.45 5.50 6.27
CA ALA A 176 -0.04 5.38 5.96
C ALA A 176 0.61 6.72 5.59
N ASN A 177 0.04 7.43 4.61
CA ASN A 177 0.55 8.74 4.17
C ASN A 177 0.55 9.79 5.28
N THR A 178 -0.31 9.66 6.29
CA THR A 178 -0.26 10.53 7.46
C THR A 178 1.01 10.28 8.27
N GLN A 179 1.51 9.05 8.37
CA GLN A 179 2.64 8.70 9.25
C GLN A 179 4.00 8.97 8.60
N ILE A 180 4.17 8.67 7.32
CA ILE A 180 5.48 8.70 6.64
C ILE A 180 6.14 10.10 6.69
N PRO A 181 5.43 11.23 6.42
CA PRO A 181 6.00 12.58 6.56
C PRO A 181 6.44 12.92 7.98
N LYS A 182 5.81 12.35 9.01
CA LYS A 182 6.24 12.54 10.40
C LYS A 182 7.65 12.01 10.62
N MET A 183 8.00 10.91 9.94
CA MET A 183 9.29 10.23 10.04
C MET A 183 10.38 10.98 9.27
N VAL A 184 10.03 11.58 8.12
CA VAL A 184 10.90 12.55 7.44
C VAL A 184 11.24 13.70 8.39
N GLY A 185 10.23 14.28 9.05
CA GLY A 185 10.47 15.36 10.01
C GLY A 185 11.20 14.92 11.28
N ALA A 186 11.06 13.67 11.73
CA ALA A 186 11.88 13.12 12.80
C ALA A 186 13.36 13.13 12.41
N LEU A 187 13.69 12.62 11.22
CA LEU A 187 15.08 12.62 10.75
C LEU A 187 15.63 14.04 10.59
N ARG A 188 14.81 15.01 10.13
CA ARG A 188 15.20 16.44 10.09
C ARG A 188 15.47 17.04 11.47
N LEU A 189 14.62 16.75 12.46
CA LEU A 189 14.84 17.22 13.83
C LEU A 189 16.20 16.76 14.35
N TRP A 190 16.57 15.50 14.08
CA TRP A 190 17.88 14.96 14.44
C TRP A 190 19.02 15.64 13.68
N GLU A 191 18.90 15.87 12.37
CA GLU A 191 19.90 16.61 11.57
C GLU A 191 20.18 17.99 12.14
N GLU A 192 19.15 18.65 12.67
CA GLU A 192 19.22 19.99 13.28
C GLU A 192 19.58 19.96 14.78
N GLY A 193 20.09 18.83 15.28
CA GLY A 193 20.70 18.71 16.60
C GLY A 193 19.77 18.28 17.74
N ARG A 194 18.56 17.76 17.43
CA ARG A 194 17.72 17.11 18.44
C ARG A 194 18.18 15.67 18.74
N ALA A 195 17.58 15.08 19.78
CA ALA A 195 18.02 13.80 20.34
C ALA A 195 18.05 12.65 19.33
N ASP A 196 19.02 11.72 19.49
CA ASP A 196 19.17 10.52 18.65
C ASP A 196 17.91 9.65 18.56
N ARG A 197 17.01 9.77 19.54
CA ARG A 197 15.68 9.14 19.50
C ARG A 197 14.95 9.40 18.19
N TYR A 198 15.04 10.61 17.63
CA TYR A 198 14.35 10.94 16.39
C TYR A 198 14.90 10.17 15.18
N ARG A 199 16.22 9.98 15.12
CA ARG A 199 16.86 9.10 14.14
C ARG A 199 16.41 7.66 14.32
N THR A 200 16.43 7.14 15.54
CA THR A 200 15.99 5.77 15.84
C THR A 200 14.54 5.52 15.40
N VAL A 201 13.64 6.48 15.66
CA VAL A 201 12.24 6.40 15.21
C VAL A 201 12.15 6.29 13.69
N ALA A 202 12.88 7.13 12.95
CA ALA A 202 12.87 7.12 11.49
C ALA A 202 13.49 5.83 10.89
N GLU A 203 14.60 5.34 11.45
CA GLU A 203 15.25 4.09 11.03
C GLU A 203 14.36 2.87 11.30
N ASN A 204 13.77 2.76 12.50
CA ASN A 204 12.87 1.67 12.84
C ASN A 204 11.60 1.70 12.00
N PHE A 205 11.01 2.87 11.77
CA PHE A 205 9.84 2.99 10.89
C PHE A 205 10.14 2.49 9.48
N TRP A 206 11.25 2.93 8.89
CA TRP A 206 11.62 2.52 7.55
C TRP A 206 11.76 0.99 7.49
N GLN A 207 12.50 0.40 8.43
CA GLN A 207 12.72 -1.05 8.47
C GLN A 207 11.41 -1.83 8.63
N ILE A 208 10.56 -1.44 9.60
CA ILE A 208 9.26 -2.08 9.84
C ILE A 208 8.40 -2.04 8.58
N VAL A 209 8.30 -0.88 7.92
CA VAL A 209 7.46 -0.73 6.73
C VAL A 209 8.01 -1.52 5.54
N THR A 210 9.32 -1.47 5.28
CA THR A 210 9.91 -2.17 4.13
C THR A 210 9.94 -3.68 4.29
N ASP A 211 10.07 -4.17 5.53
CA ASP A 211 10.14 -5.62 5.79
C ASP A 211 8.76 -6.27 5.87
N HIS A 212 7.76 -5.57 6.42
CA HIS A 212 6.49 -6.21 6.80
C HIS A 212 5.23 -5.62 6.15
N HIS A 213 5.30 -4.42 5.56
CA HIS A 213 4.10 -3.71 5.04
C HIS A 213 4.20 -3.35 3.55
N THR A 214 5.23 -3.82 2.87
CA THR A 214 5.55 -3.42 1.50
C THR A 214 5.23 -4.54 0.50
N TYR A 215 4.44 -4.19 -0.53
CA TYR A 215 4.17 -5.05 -1.66
C TYR A 215 5.38 -5.13 -2.60
N VAL A 216 5.39 -6.11 -3.51
CA VAL A 216 6.54 -6.41 -4.40
C VAL A 216 6.98 -5.23 -5.28
N ILE A 217 6.07 -4.29 -5.56
CA ILE A 217 6.34 -3.08 -6.34
C ILE A 217 7.02 -1.95 -5.53
N GLY A 218 7.20 -2.13 -4.21
CA GLY A 218 7.81 -1.16 -3.30
C GLY A 218 6.81 -0.24 -2.55
N GLY A 219 5.55 -0.26 -2.96
CA GLY A 219 4.45 0.47 -2.31
C GLY A 219 3.89 -0.24 -1.08
N ASN A 220 3.08 0.47 -0.31
CA ASN A 220 2.43 -0.02 0.90
C ASN A 220 0.99 0.52 1.03
N SER A 221 0.29 0.05 2.05
CA SER A 221 -1.12 0.34 2.38
C SER A 221 -2.15 -0.29 1.44
N ASN A 222 -3.35 -0.47 1.97
CA ASN A 222 -4.57 -0.80 1.24
C ASN A 222 -5.71 0.06 1.76
N GLY A 223 -6.36 0.82 0.88
CA GLY A 223 -7.35 1.83 1.29
C GLY A 223 -6.73 2.91 2.17
N GLU A 224 -5.51 3.35 1.81
CA GLU A 224 -4.73 4.41 2.48
C GLU A 224 -4.21 4.06 3.89
N ALA A 225 -4.57 2.89 4.44
CA ALA A 225 -4.18 2.44 5.77
C ALA A 225 -3.15 1.30 5.74
N PHE A 226 -2.26 1.28 6.74
CA PHE A 226 -1.51 0.07 7.08
C PHE A 226 -2.46 -1.00 7.62
N HIS A 227 -2.17 -2.26 7.30
CA HIS A 227 -2.88 -3.42 7.85
C HIS A 227 -1.94 -4.18 8.78
N GLU A 228 -2.32 -5.38 9.23
CA GLU A 228 -1.40 -6.23 10.01
C GLU A 228 -0.12 -6.51 9.21
N PRO A 229 1.04 -6.68 9.87
CA PRO A 229 2.28 -7.03 9.19
C PRO A 229 2.15 -8.37 8.48
N ASP A 230 2.88 -8.53 7.38
CA ASP A 230 3.03 -9.78 6.63
C ASP A 230 1.74 -10.34 5.99
N VAL A 231 0.65 -9.55 5.87
CA VAL A 231 -0.62 -9.97 5.23
C VAL A 231 -0.78 -9.46 3.79
N ILE A 232 0.24 -9.67 2.94
CA ILE A 232 0.31 -9.10 1.59
C ILE A 232 -0.71 -9.70 0.63
N ALA A 233 -0.80 -11.04 0.52
CA ALA A 233 -1.78 -11.70 -0.33
C ALA A 233 -3.22 -11.44 0.15
N GLY A 234 -3.43 -11.46 1.46
CA GLY A 234 -4.73 -11.20 2.09
C GLY A 234 -5.25 -9.77 1.91
N GLN A 235 -4.40 -8.83 1.46
CA GLN A 235 -4.71 -7.41 1.26
C GLN A 235 -4.55 -6.96 -0.20
N LEU A 236 -4.47 -7.88 -1.16
CA LEU A 236 -4.51 -7.52 -2.58
C LEU A 236 -5.87 -6.91 -2.91
N SER A 237 -5.86 -5.68 -3.41
CA SER A 237 -7.07 -4.93 -3.75
C SER A 237 -6.75 -3.88 -4.80
N ASP A 238 -7.78 -3.27 -5.36
CA ASP A 238 -7.66 -2.15 -6.27
C ASP A 238 -7.23 -0.83 -5.60
N ASN A 239 -7.32 -0.75 -4.28
CA ASN A 239 -6.96 0.42 -3.48
C ASN A 239 -5.59 0.25 -2.79
N THR A 240 -4.78 -0.72 -3.22
CA THR A 240 -3.41 -0.87 -2.72
C THR A 240 -2.50 0.20 -3.28
N CYS A 241 -1.44 0.51 -2.53
CA CYS A 241 -0.33 1.34 -3.02
C CYS A 241 -0.77 2.73 -3.51
N GLU A 242 -1.29 3.57 -2.60
CA GLU A 242 -1.37 5.03 -2.79
C GLU A 242 0.03 5.58 -3.16
N ASN A 243 0.12 6.43 -4.19
CA ASN A 243 1.41 6.91 -4.69
C ASN A 243 2.10 7.89 -3.74
N CYS A 244 1.36 8.70 -2.97
CA CYS A 244 1.93 9.57 -1.96
C CYS A 244 2.75 8.82 -0.91
N ASN A 245 2.35 7.60 -0.55
CA ASN A 245 3.10 6.77 0.39
C ASN A 245 4.50 6.50 -0.15
N SER A 246 4.58 6.06 -1.40
CA SER A 246 5.82 5.73 -2.07
C SER A 246 6.68 6.96 -2.31
N TYR A 247 6.09 8.10 -2.71
CA TYR A 247 6.80 9.38 -2.79
C TYR A 247 7.47 9.75 -1.46
N ASN A 248 6.73 9.67 -0.35
CA ASN A 248 7.25 10.02 0.97
C ASN A 248 8.23 8.97 1.51
N MET A 249 8.04 7.69 1.21
CA MET A 249 9.01 6.64 1.53
C MET A 249 10.32 6.83 0.77
N LEU A 250 10.27 7.23 -0.51
CA LEU A 250 11.47 7.58 -1.27
C LEU A 250 12.17 8.82 -0.67
N LYS A 251 11.41 9.84 -0.23
CA LYS A 251 11.97 11.00 0.49
C LYS A 251 12.71 10.57 1.77
N LEU A 252 12.08 9.73 2.60
CA LEU A 252 12.69 9.19 3.82
C LEU A 252 13.94 8.34 3.51
N THR A 253 13.83 7.41 2.57
CA THR A 253 14.91 6.51 2.14
C THR A 253 16.14 7.30 1.68
N ARG A 254 15.94 8.37 0.92
CA ARG A 254 17.01 9.24 0.44
C ARG A 254 17.75 9.93 1.59
N LEU A 255 17.02 10.45 2.58
CA LEU A 255 17.63 11.06 3.75
C LEU A 255 18.42 10.03 4.56
N LEU A 256 17.86 8.84 4.78
CA LEU A 256 18.58 7.74 5.44
C LEU A 256 19.85 7.37 4.67
N HIS A 257 19.81 7.32 3.34
CA HIS A 257 20.98 7.04 2.49
C HIS A 257 22.09 8.07 2.69
N PHE A 258 21.77 9.34 2.94
CA PHE A 258 22.78 10.36 3.22
C PHE A 258 23.52 10.14 4.55
N HIS A 259 22.86 9.54 5.53
CA HIS A 259 23.44 9.26 6.85
C HIS A 259 24.02 7.86 6.98
N ALA A 260 23.62 6.94 6.12
CA ALA A 260 24.13 5.58 6.06
C ALA A 260 24.51 5.19 4.62
N PRO A 261 25.46 5.89 3.97
CA PRO A 261 25.74 5.73 2.53
C PRO A 261 26.33 4.36 2.14
N ASP A 262 26.68 3.52 3.11
CA ASP A 262 27.15 2.15 2.88
C ASP A 262 25.98 1.13 2.77
N ARG A 263 24.77 1.49 3.24
CA ARG A 263 23.54 0.68 3.17
C ARG A 263 22.97 0.67 1.74
N THR A 264 23.38 -0.28 0.90
CA THR A 264 22.84 -0.39 -0.47
C THR A 264 21.39 -0.87 -0.51
N ASP A 265 20.90 -1.51 0.55
CA ASP A 265 19.50 -1.95 0.70
C ASP A 265 18.50 -0.78 0.63
N LEU A 266 18.88 0.39 1.15
CA LEU A 266 18.09 1.62 1.00
C LEU A 266 17.89 1.95 -0.50
N LEU A 267 18.96 1.83 -1.29
CA LEU A 267 18.92 2.11 -2.72
C LEU A 267 18.28 0.99 -3.54
N ASP A 268 18.31 -0.25 -3.06
CA ASP A 268 17.58 -1.36 -3.67
C ASP A 268 16.06 -1.16 -3.49
N TYR A 269 15.61 -0.73 -2.31
CA TYR A 269 14.22 -0.32 -2.08
C TYR A 269 13.84 0.90 -2.94
N TYR A 270 14.72 1.91 -3.00
CA TYR A 270 14.49 3.11 -3.82
C TYR A 270 14.31 2.73 -5.30
N GLU A 271 15.21 1.90 -5.84
CA GLU A 271 15.16 1.42 -7.22
C GLU A 271 13.89 0.60 -7.49
N ARG A 272 13.52 -0.33 -6.58
CA ARG A 272 12.32 -1.14 -6.72
C ARG A 272 11.07 -0.25 -6.78
N THR A 273 10.92 0.67 -5.84
CA THR A 273 9.73 1.54 -5.75
C THR A 273 9.64 2.50 -6.93
N LEU A 274 10.78 3.10 -7.33
CA LEU A 274 10.86 3.99 -8.48
C LEU A 274 10.45 3.28 -9.77
N LEU A 275 11.07 2.14 -10.08
CA LEU A 275 10.91 1.46 -11.36
C LEU A 275 9.55 0.80 -11.55
N ASN A 276 8.84 0.50 -10.47
CA ASN A 276 7.62 -0.31 -10.53
C ASN A 276 6.36 0.48 -10.19
N GLN A 277 6.44 1.45 -9.27
CA GLN A 277 5.28 2.27 -8.93
C GLN A 277 5.40 3.69 -9.48
N MET A 278 6.45 4.43 -9.10
CA MET A 278 6.51 5.87 -9.35
C MET A 278 6.66 6.23 -10.83
N LEU A 279 7.43 5.46 -11.61
CA LEU A 279 7.48 5.68 -13.06
C LEU A 279 6.14 5.38 -13.75
N GLY A 280 5.33 4.49 -13.17
CA GLY A 280 4.06 4.07 -13.73
C GLY A 280 2.86 4.93 -13.31
N GLU A 281 3.06 5.92 -12.43
CA GLU A 281 1.97 6.72 -11.87
C GLU A 281 1.40 7.73 -12.88
N GLN A 282 2.25 8.23 -13.78
CA GLN A 282 1.89 9.23 -14.78
C GLN A 282 1.48 8.55 -16.09
N ASP A 283 0.43 9.07 -16.71
CA ASP A 283 -0.04 8.68 -18.03
C ASP A 283 0.99 9.11 -19.10
N PRO A 284 1.68 8.17 -19.76
CA PRO A 284 2.64 8.51 -20.80
C PRO A 284 1.97 9.01 -22.09
N ASP A 285 0.67 8.78 -22.27
CA ASP A 285 -0.09 9.15 -23.46
C ASP A 285 -0.76 10.53 -23.31
N SER A 286 -0.67 11.15 -22.13
CA SER A 286 -1.25 12.46 -21.84
C SER A 286 -0.23 13.60 -21.98
N GLU A 287 -0.53 14.58 -22.83
CA GLU A 287 0.25 15.83 -22.91
C GLU A 287 0.16 16.68 -21.63
N HIS A 288 -0.79 16.37 -20.75
CA HIS A 288 -1.05 17.08 -19.49
C HIS A 288 -0.35 16.42 -18.30
N GLY A 289 0.21 15.22 -18.47
CA GLY A 289 0.91 14.50 -17.41
C GLY A 289 0.00 14.04 -16.27
N PHE A 290 -1.22 13.62 -16.61
CA PHE A 290 -2.20 13.10 -15.65
C PHE A 290 -1.64 11.92 -14.85
N ALA A 291 -2.03 11.81 -13.58
CA ALA A 291 -1.51 10.81 -12.66
C ALA A 291 -2.63 9.96 -12.06
N ILE A 292 -2.30 8.76 -11.61
CA ILE A 292 -3.20 7.88 -10.85
C ILE A 292 -3.07 8.11 -9.35
N TYR A 293 -4.03 7.59 -8.60
CA TYR A 293 -3.98 7.59 -7.13
C TYR A 293 -3.45 6.25 -6.61
N TYR A 294 -4.03 5.13 -7.06
CA TYR A 294 -3.63 3.79 -6.63
C TYR A 294 -2.94 3.03 -7.76
N THR A 295 -1.84 2.35 -7.43
CA THR A 295 -1.30 1.27 -8.26
C THR A 295 -1.85 -0.07 -7.76
N GLY A 296 -3.12 -0.32 -8.09
CA GLY A 296 -3.88 -1.49 -7.61
C GLY A 296 -3.18 -2.83 -7.89
N LEU A 297 -3.35 -3.79 -6.98
CA LEU A 297 -2.70 -5.11 -7.02
C LEU A 297 -3.70 -6.27 -6.92
N ALA A 298 -5.00 -5.99 -7.03
CA ALA A 298 -6.00 -7.02 -7.24
C ALA A 298 -5.75 -7.76 -8.57
N PRO A 299 -6.24 -9.00 -8.69
CA PRO A 299 -6.37 -9.60 -10.01
C PRO A 299 -7.22 -8.72 -10.92
N GLY A 300 -6.78 -8.59 -12.18
CA GLY A 300 -7.43 -7.73 -13.15
C GLY A 300 -7.47 -6.24 -12.80
N SER A 301 -6.63 -5.74 -11.89
CA SER A 301 -6.58 -4.31 -11.56
C SER A 301 -6.35 -3.43 -12.77
N PHE A 302 -6.80 -2.18 -12.64
CA PHE A 302 -6.49 -1.08 -13.56
C PHE A 302 -5.93 0.08 -12.73
N LYS A 303 -4.99 0.84 -13.32
CA LYS A 303 -4.38 2.02 -12.67
C LYS A 303 -5.43 3.13 -12.52
N ARG A 304 -5.82 3.45 -11.29
CA ARG A 304 -7.12 4.09 -11.02
C ARG A 304 -7.09 5.32 -10.12
N GLN A 305 -8.19 6.07 -10.16
CA GLN A 305 -8.60 7.08 -9.18
C GLN A 305 -9.42 6.44 -8.06
N PRO A 306 -9.51 7.09 -6.88
CA PRO A 306 -10.42 6.65 -5.84
C PRO A 306 -11.87 6.94 -6.26
N SER A 307 -12.80 6.11 -5.81
CA SER A 307 -14.23 6.20 -6.18
C SER A 307 -14.90 7.52 -5.78
N PHE A 308 -14.34 8.26 -4.80
CA PHE A 308 -14.86 9.57 -4.43
C PHE A 308 -14.43 10.71 -5.37
N MET A 309 -13.55 10.44 -6.36
CA MET A 309 -13.12 11.42 -7.37
C MET A 309 -13.90 11.35 -8.68
N GLY A 310 -14.75 10.35 -8.87
CA GLY A 310 -15.55 10.23 -10.09
C GLY A 310 -16.33 8.93 -10.16
N PRO A 311 -17.30 8.83 -11.08
CA PRO A 311 -18.10 7.61 -11.26
C PRO A 311 -17.30 6.46 -11.86
N ASP A 312 -16.22 6.75 -12.58
CA ASP A 312 -15.32 5.78 -13.18
C ASP A 312 -14.00 5.78 -12.40
N PRO A 313 -13.68 4.72 -11.65
CA PRO A 313 -12.40 4.62 -10.97
C PRO A 313 -11.26 4.33 -11.96
N ASP A 314 -11.50 3.63 -13.08
CA ASP A 314 -10.47 3.11 -13.98
C ASP A 314 -9.97 4.18 -14.96
N VAL A 315 -9.57 5.33 -14.41
CA VAL A 315 -9.11 6.52 -15.13
C VAL A 315 -7.90 7.15 -14.47
N TYR A 316 -7.23 8.02 -15.21
CA TYR A 316 -6.21 8.92 -14.69
C TYR A 316 -6.87 10.23 -14.22
N SER A 317 -6.11 11.06 -13.51
CA SER A 317 -6.59 12.40 -13.17
C SER A 317 -6.93 13.22 -14.42
N THR A 318 -7.67 14.31 -14.25
CA THR A 318 -7.95 15.27 -15.32
C THR A 318 -7.52 16.67 -14.90
N ASP A 319 -7.51 17.63 -15.83
CA ASP A 319 -7.19 19.05 -15.54
C ASP A 319 -8.09 19.67 -14.46
N TYR A 320 -9.32 19.16 -14.37
CA TYR A 320 -10.37 19.64 -13.47
C TYR A 320 -10.93 18.48 -12.67
N ASP A 321 -11.68 18.80 -11.61
CA ASP A 321 -12.42 17.85 -10.75
C ASP A 321 -11.59 16.81 -9.99
N ASN A 322 -10.26 16.80 -10.17
CA ASN A 322 -9.32 15.97 -9.41
C ASN A 322 -8.30 16.82 -8.64
N PHE A 323 -8.54 16.99 -7.34
CA PHE A 323 -7.64 17.71 -6.43
C PHE A 323 -7.26 16.82 -5.24
N SER A 324 -6.98 15.55 -5.53
CA SER A 324 -6.52 14.58 -4.52
C SER A 324 -5.10 14.92 -4.02
N CYS A 325 -4.67 14.26 -2.94
CA CYS A 325 -3.28 14.34 -2.48
C CYS A 325 -2.29 13.83 -3.54
N ASP A 326 -2.61 12.75 -4.24
CA ASP A 326 -1.77 12.17 -5.29
C ASP A 326 -1.71 13.02 -6.54
N HIS A 327 -2.77 13.76 -6.87
CA HIS A 327 -2.67 14.80 -7.89
C HIS A 327 -1.68 15.91 -7.45
N GLY A 328 -1.72 16.29 -6.17
CA GLY A 328 -0.73 17.20 -5.58
C GLY A 328 0.71 16.69 -5.72
N THR A 329 0.96 15.50 -5.19
CA THR A 329 2.28 14.87 -5.21
C THR A 329 2.77 14.54 -6.62
N GLY A 330 1.88 14.13 -7.52
CA GLY A 330 2.20 13.83 -8.93
C GLY A 330 2.71 15.05 -9.71
N MET A 331 2.40 16.28 -9.28
CA MET A 331 3.04 17.49 -9.83
C MET A 331 4.52 17.63 -9.43
N GLU A 332 4.95 16.98 -8.35
CA GLU A 332 6.32 17.03 -7.83
C GLU A 332 7.17 15.85 -8.31
N THR A 333 6.59 14.65 -8.39
CA THR A 333 7.32 13.39 -8.60
C THR A 333 8.24 13.40 -9.83
N PRO A 334 7.80 13.79 -11.05
CA PRO A 334 8.65 13.67 -12.24
C PRO A 334 9.88 14.57 -12.19
N ALA A 335 9.76 15.72 -11.52
CA ALA A 335 10.87 16.67 -11.35
C ALA A 335 12.00 16.10 -10.45
N LYS A 336 11.72 15.04 -9.69
CA LYS A 336 12.62 14.45 -8.70
C LYS A 336 13.31 13.17 -9.16
N PHE A 337 12.97 12.59 -10.32
CA PHE A 337 13.58 11.33 -10.76
C PHE A 337 15.13 11.37 -10.87
N ALA A 338 15.72 12.55 -11.01
CA ALA A 338 17.18 12.73 -11.05
C ALA A 338 17.84 12.92 -9.66
N ASP A 339 17.07 13.20 -8.61
CA ASP A 339 17.59 13.77 -7.33
C ASP A 339 18.42 12.79 -6.48
N THR A 340 18.35 11.50 -6.82
CA THR A 340 18.98 10.39 -6.12
C THR A 340 19.88 9.57 -7.03
N VAL A 341 20.04 9.94 -8.31
CA VAL A 341 20.92 9.22 -9.25
C VAL A 341 22.37 9.22 -8.77
N TYR A 342 22.81 10.36 -8.21
CA TYR A 342 24.15 10.53 -7.65
C TYR A 342 24.08 11.08 -6.22
N SER A 343 25.10 10.75 -5.44
CA SER A 343 25.40 11.46 -4.18
C SER A 343 26.91 11.69 -4.09
N HIS A 344 27.35 12.69 -3.34
CA HIS A 344 28.77 12.96 -3.20
C HIS A 344 29.14 13.47 -1.81
N ASP A 345 30.39 13.23 -1.41
CA ASP A 345 31.04 13.87 -0.27
C ASP A 345 32.33 14.57 -0.74
N GLY A 346 33.19 15.06 0.16
CA GLY A 346 34.43 15.75 -0.26
C GLY A 346 35.40 14.90 -1.08
N ARG A 347 35.29 13.56 -1.03
CA ARG A 347 36.22 12.60 -1.62
C ARG A 347 35.59 11.70 -2.67
N SER A 348 34.29 11.41 -2.57
CA SER A 348 33.64 10.34 -3.33
C SER A 348 32.47 10.85 -4.16
N LEU A 349 32.35 10.34 -5.39
CA LEU A 349 31.12 10.38 -6.18
C LEU A 349 30.49 8.99 -6.15
N ARG A 350 29.24 8.89 -5.69
CA ARG A 350 28.44 7.67 -5.68
C ARG A 350 27.45 7.71 -6.85
N VAL A 351 27.40 6.61 -7.61
CA VAL A 351 26.40 6.33 -8.63
C VAL A 351 25.40 5.36 -8.03
N ASN A 352 24.27 5.91 -7.59
CA ASN A 352 23.24 5.18 -6.86
C ASN A 352 22.29 4.47 -7.83
N LEU A 353 21.80 5.17 -8.86
CA LEU A 353 20.81 4.68 -9.81
C LEU A 353 21.36 4.67 -11.24
N PHE A 354 20.85 3.76 -12.07
CA PHE A 354 21.28 3.58 -13.46
C PHE A 354 20.33 4.28 -14.42
N VAL A 355 20.44 5.61 -14.46
CA VAL A 355 19.58 6.49 -15.28
C VAL A 355 20.46 7.25 -16.28
N PRO A 356 20.07 7.36 -17.57
CA PRO A 356 20.77 8.19 -18.54
C PRO A 356 20.85 9.64 -18.04
N SER A 357 22.05 10.13 -17.75
CA SER A 357 22.22 11.39 -17.03
C SER A 357 23.63 11.96 -17.16
N GLU A 358 23.80 13.22 -16.78
CA GLU A 358 25.09 13.86 -16.60
C GLU A 358 25.14 14.57 -15.25
N VAL A 359 26.25 14.41 -14.52
CA VAL A 359 26.50 15.11 -13.26
C VAL A 359 27.70 16.01 -13.40
N VAL A 360 27.52 17.28 -13.04
CA VAL A 360 28.58 18.31 -13.06
C VAL A 360 29.05 18.56 -11.63
N TRP A 361 30.21 18.01 -11.25
CA TRP A 361 30.78 18.22 -9.94
C TRP A 361 31.65 19.48 -9.91
N ARG A 362 30.97 20.64 -9.83
CA ARG A 362 31.59 21.97 -9.93
C ARG A 362 32.79 22.17 -9.00
N ALA A 363 32.66 21.78 -7.73
CA ALA A 363 33.72 21.93 -6.73
C ALA A 363 35.02 21.18 -7.08
N LYS A 364 34.95 20.10 -7.87
CA LYS A 364 36.12 19.36 -8.35
C LYS A 364 36.49 19.67 -9.81
N GLY A 365 35.69 20.46 -10.52
CA GLY A 365 35.91 20.77 -11.94
C GLY A 365 35.88 19.54 -12.85
N ILE A 366 34.99 18.57 -12.58
CA ILE A 366 34.85 17.33 -13.36
C ILE A 366 33.37 17.02 -13.61
N SER A 367 33.07 16.47 -14.79
CA SER A 367 31.72 16.04 -15.16
C SER A 367 31.73 14.59 -15.61
N TRP A 368 30.68 13.85 -15.24
CA TRP A 368 30.47 12.46 -15.60
C TRP A 368 29.17 12.29 -16.36
N ARG A 369 29.22 11.55 -17.47
CA ARG A 369 28.05 11.12 -18.24
C ARG A 369 27.78 9.63 -18.01
N GLN A 370 26.55 9.31 -17.65
CA GLN A 370 26.03 7.95 -17.59
C GLN A 370 25.19 7.67 -18.85
N THR A 371 25.60 6.67 -19.62
CA THR A 371 24.87 6.17 -20.79
C THR A 371 24.40 4.75 -20.52
N THR A 372 23.09 4.55 -20.55
CA THR A 372 22.46 3.25 -20.31
C THR A 372 21.10 3.17 -21.02
N ARG A 373 20.56 1.96 -21.14
CA ARG A 373 19.13 1.72 -21.45
C ARG A 373 18.50 0.86 -20.35
N PHE A 374 19.03 0.92 -19.14
CA PHE A 374 18.46 0.23 -17.99
C PHE A 374 17.02 0.74 -17.72
N PRO A 375 16.06 -0.15 -17.41
CA PRO A 375 16.21 -1.58 -17.16
C PRO A 375 16.18 -2.49 -18.40
N ASP A 376 15.95 -1.98 -19.61
CA ASP A 376 15.96 -2.81 -20.85
C ASP A 376 17.32 -3.43 -21.17
N ARG A 377 18.40 -2.79 -20.71
CA ARG A 377 19.75 -3.36 -20.73
C ARG A 377 20.34 -3.39 -19.33
N SER A 378 20.82 -4.56 -18.96
CA SER A 378 21.55 -4.86 -17.72
C SER A 378 22.99 -4.33 -17.71
N SER A 379 23.21 -3.11 -18.18
CA SER A 379 24.53 -2.46 -18.17
C SER A 379 24.46 -0.94 -18.16
N THR A 380 25.53 -0.32 -17.63
CA THR A 380 25.72 1.13 -17.65
C THR A 380 27.15 1.48 -18.04
N THR A 381 27.33 2.61 -18.71
CA THR A 381 28.64 3.19 -19.02
C THR A 381 28.76 4.56 -18.38
N LEU A 382 29.77 4.75 -17.54
CA LEU A 382 30.17 6.02 -16.96
C LEU A 382 31.40 6.55 -17.67
N THR A 383 31.30 7.75 -18.25
CA THR A 383 32.41 8.40 -18.96
C THR A 383 32.68 9.76 -18.33
N VAL A 384 33.95 10.10 -18.09
CA VAL A 384 34.31 11.48 -17.75
C VAL A 384 34.11 12.34 -18.98
N SER A 385 33.06 13.16 -19.00
CA SER A 385 32.71 13.99 -20.15
C SER A 385 33.59 15.24 -20.24
N SER A 386 34.04 15.77 -19.10
CA SER A 386 34.96 16.91 -19.06
C SER A 386 35.74 16.97 -17.73
N GLY A 387 36.90 17.62 -17.76
CA GLY A 387 37.70 17.92 -16.58
C GLY A 387 38.69 16.83 -16.17
N ARG A 388 39.33 17.06 -15.02
CA ARG A 388 40.32 16.15 -14.43
C ARG A 388 40.36 16.33 -12.92
N ALA A 389 40.14 15.27 -12.15
CA ALA A 389 40.17 15.34 -10.70
C ALA A 389 40.47 13.99 -10.05
N ALA A 390 41.18 14.01 -8.92
CA ALA A 390 41.30 12.85 -8.03
C ALA A 390 40.05 12.71 -7.16
N HIS A 391 39.44 11.53 -7.20
CA HIS A 391 38.31 11.16 -6.34
C HIS A 391 38.06 9.65 -6.38
N ARG A 392 37.30 9.17 -5.39
CA ARG A 392 36.76 7.81 -5.36
C ARG A 392 35.44 7.77 -6.13
N LEU A 393 35.33 6.91 -7.13
CA LEU A 393 34.07 6.58 -7.78
C LEU A 393 33.51 5.32 -7.11
N LEU A 394 32.29 5.42 -6.59
CA LEU A 394 31.55 4.34 -5.95
C LEU A 394 30.34 4.02 -6.84
N ILE A 395 30.27 2.81 -7.39
CA ILE A 395 29.15 2.39 -8.24
C ILE A 395 28.38 1.33 -7.48
N ARG A 396 27.06 1.52 -7.27
CA ARG A 396 26.24 0.52 -6.58
C ARG A 396 26.29 -0.79 -7.35
N VAL A 397 26.35 -1.90 -6.61
CA VAL A 397 26.14 -3.25 -7.12
C VAL A 397 24.89 -3.77 -6.39
N PRO A 398 23.72 -3.73 -7.03
CA PRO A 398 22.46 -4.10 -6.38
C PRO A 398 22.49 -5.53 -5.82
N SER A 399 21.73 -5.80 -4.77
CA SER A 399 21.64 -7.16 -4.18
C SER A 399 21.18 -8.23 -5.18
N TRP A 400 20.36 -7.86 -6.16
CA TRP A 400 19.88 -8.76 -7.22
C TRP A 400 20.94 -9.07 -8.30
N ALA A 401 22.02 -8.29 -8.40
CA ALA A 401 22.96 -8.31 -9.54
C ALA A 401 24.11 -9.33 -9.40
N ALA A 402 23.77 -10.60 -9.11
CA ALA A 402 24.74 -11.68 -8.98
C ALA A 402 25.58 -11.89 -10.26
N GLY A 403 26.91 -11.86 -10.11
CA GLY A 403 27.85 -12.03 -11.22
C GLY A 403 28.17 -10.76 -12.01
N ALA A 404 27.94 -9.59 -11.39
CA ALA A 404 28.34 -8.29 -11.93
C ALA A 404 29.81 -8.28 -12.40
N ARG A 405 30.08 -7.49 -13.44
CA ARG A 405 31.41 -7.32 -14.03
C ARG A 405 31.64 -5.86 -14.37
N ALA A 406 32.89 -5.44 -14.33
CA ALA A 406 33.25 -4.09 -14.75
C ALA A 406 34.54 -4.06 -15.57
N THR A 407 34.61 -3.08 -16.47
CA THR A 407 35.84 -2.74 -17.21
C THR A 407 36.19 -1.28 -16.98
N LEU A 408 37.49 -0.98 -17.03
CA LEU A 408 38.06 0.35 -16.92
C LEU A 408 38.93 0.60 -18.14
N ASN A 409 38.54 1.56 -18.98
CA ASN A 409 39.20 1.89 -20.25
C ASN A 409 39.43 0.64 -21.13
N GLY A 410 38.40 -0.23 -21.22
CA GLY A 410 38.43 -1.47 -22.00
C GLY A 410 39.16 -2.66 -21.35
N ARG A 411 39.78 -2.48 -20.18
CA ARG A 411 40.42 -3.58 -19.44
C ARG A 411 39.49 -4.11 -18.36
N ALA A 412 39.28 -5.42 -18.31
CA ALA A 412 38.50 -6.04 -17.24
C ALA A 412 39.15 -5.79 -15.87
N LEU A 413 38.33 -5.46 -14.87
CA LEU A 413 38.78 -5.45 -13.49
C LEU A 413 38.95 -6.90 -13.00
N PRO A 414 40.00 -7.20 -12.22
CA PRO A 414 40.31 -8.58 -11.80
C PRO A 414 39.26 -9.15 -10.85
N ASP A 415 38.75 -8.33 -9.93
CA ASP A 415 37.79 -8.73 -8.93
C ASP A 415 36.36 -8.50 -9.41
N ARG A 416 35.48 -9.46 -9.10
CA ARG A 416 34.05 -9.30 -9.36
C ARG A 416 33.41 -8.53 -8.20
N PRO A 417 32.65 -7.46 -8.48
CA PRO A 417 31.90 -6.78 -7.44
C PRO A 417 30.87 -7.73 -6.81
N GLN A 418 30.72 -7.67 -5.49
CA GLN A 418 29.75 -8.50 -4.76
C GLN A 418 28.36 -7.85 -4.82
N PRO A 419 27.27 -8.63 -4.92
CA PRO A 419 25.92 -8.08 -4.76
C PRO A 419 25.73 -7.42 -3.40
N GLY A 420 24.94 -6.34 -3.35
CA GLY A 420 24.72 -5.56 -2.13
C GLY A 420 25.97 -4.82 -1.65
N SER A 421 26.78 -4.30 -2.57
CA SER A 421 28.02 -3.61 -2.23
C SER A 421 28.32 -2.45 -3.17
N TRP A 422 29.48 -1.79 -2.96
CA TRP A 422 29.98 -0.73 -3.82
C TRP A 422 31.23 -1.19 -4.59
N LEU A 423 31.19 -1.09 -5.92
CA LEU A 423 32.41 -1.11 -6.72
C LEU A 423 33.15 0.21 -6.51
N ALA A 424 34.30 0.15 -5.83
CA ALA A 424 35.12 1.30 -5.49
C ALA A 424 36.34 1.44 -6.41
N LEU A 425 36.45 2.58 -7.09
CA LEU A 425 37.56 2.91 -7.97
C LEU A 425 38.16 4.27 -7.58
N GLU A 426 39.37 4.29 -7.04
CA GLU A 426 40.05 5.52 -6.63
C GLU A 426 41.22 5.82 -7.55
N ARG A 427 41.15 6.97 -8.24
CA ARG A 427 42.21 7.42 -9.14
C ARG A 427 42.08 8.91 -9.48
N VAL A 428 43.08 9.40 -10.20
CA VAL A 428 42.94 10.64 -10.98
C VAL A 428 42.18 10.30 -12.26
N TRP A 429 40.98 10.84 -12.37
CA TRP A 429 40.10 10.72 -13.52
C TRP A 429 40.35 11.88 -14.48
N ARG A 430 40.23 11.64 -15.78
CA ARG A 430 40.37 12.64 -16.84
C ARG A 430 39.35 12.39 -17.95
N THR A 431 39.02 13.43 -18.71
CA THR A 431 38.17 13.33 -19.90
C THR A 431 38.49 12.10 -20.74
N GLY A 432 37.45 11.33 -21.07
CA GLY A 432 37.55 10.10 -21.87
C GLY A 432 37.84 8.83 -21.07
N ASP A 433 38.19 8.92 -19.77
CA ASP A 433 38.17 7.72 -18.91
C ASP A 433 36.74 7.16 -18.85
N ARG A 434 36.64 5.84 -18.93
CA ARG A 434 35.39 5.10 -19.09
C ARG A 434 35.34 3.89 -18.17
N VAL A 435 34.24 3.76 -17.43
CA VAL A 435 33.89 2.58 -16.63
C VAL A 435 32.63 1.97 -17.21
N GLU A 436 32.68 0.70 -17.58
CA GLU A 436 31.50 -0.06 -18.02
C GLU A 436 31.16 -1.08 -16.97
N VAL A 437 29.89 -1.15 -16.55
CA VAL A 437 29.41 -2.10 -15.55
C VAL A 437 28.28 -2.92 -16.16
N SER A 438 28.40 -4.25 -16.06
CA SER A 438 27.34 -5.20 -16.38
C SER A 438 26.73 -5.70 -15.07
N LEU A 439 25.40 -5.69 -15.00
CA LEU A 439 24.58 -6.02 -13.84
C LEU A 439 23.58 -7.11 -14.23
N PRO A 440 23.99 -8.39 -14.34
CA PRO A 440 23.15 -9.45 -14.87
C PRO A 440 21.80 -9.55 -14.14
N MET A 441 20.71 -9.39 -14.89
CA MET A 441 19.34 -9.56 -14.40
C MET A 441 18.91 -11.01 -14.60
N ARG A 442 18.17 -11.55 -13.62
CA ARG A 442 17.60 -12.90 -13.67
C ARG A 442 16.09 -12.81 -13.49
N THR A 443 15.38 -13.68 -14.17
CA THR A 443 13.95 -13.88 -13.91
C THR A 443 13.77 -14.82 -12.73
N ALA A 444 12.95 -14.41 -11.77
CA ALA A 444 12.61 -15.18 -10.58
C ALA A 444 11.14 -14.93 -10.22
N VAL A 445 10.66 -15.71 -9.25
CA VAL A 445 9.38 -15.50 -8.59
C VAL A 445 9.65 -15.09 -7.14
N GLU A 446 8.90 -14.11 -6.64
CA GLU A 446 8.93 -13.65 -5.25
C GLU A 446 7.58 -13.95 -4.62
N ALA A 447 7.57 -14.77 -3.57
CA ALA A 447 6.36 -15.18 -2.88
C ALA A 447 5.92 -14.13 -1.85
N THR A 448 4.61 -14.03 -1.62
CA THR A 448 4.08 -13.26 -0.48
C THR A 448 4.42 -13.96 0.84
N PRO A 449 4.61 -13.21 1.94
CA PRO A 449 4.93 -13.79 3.24
C PRO A 449 3.78 -14.61 3.87
N ASP A 450 2.52 -14.27 3.57
CA ASP A 450 1.32 -14.94 4.08
C ASP A 450 0.85 -16.13 3.22
N ASP A 451 1.12 -16.11 1.91
CA ASP A 451 0.79 -17.23 1.02
C ASP A 451 1.96 -17.54 0.04
N PRO A 452 2.72 -18.63 0.25
CA PRO A 452 3.85 -18.96 -0.60
C PRO A 452 3.46 -19.33 -2.03
N ASP A 453 2.19 -19.66 -2.28
CA ASP A 453 1.67 -19.97 -3.61
C ASP A 453 1.23 -18.71 -4.36
N VAL A 454 1.04 -17.57 -3.67
CA VAL A 454 0.83 -16.27 -4.31
C VAL A 454 2.18 -15.61 -4.55
N GLN A 455 2.57 -15.50 -5.81
CA GLN A 455 3.90 -15.04 -6.20
C GLN A 455 3.84 -13.97 -7.29
N ALA A 456 4.85 -13.11 -7.37
CA ALA A 456 5.04 -12.16 -8.45
C ALA A 456 6.29 -12.51 -9.27
N VAL A 457 6.25 -12.26 -10.58
CA VAL A 457 7.41 -12.49 -11.46
C VAL A 457 8.27 -11.23 -11.50
N VAL A 458 9.57 -11.38 -11.23
CA VAL A 458 10.54 -10.28 -11.27
C VAL A 458 11.67 -10.57 -12.26
N HIS A 459 12.22 -9.53 -12.89
CA HIS A 459 13.43 -9.59 -13.71
C HIS A 459 14.42 -8.52 -13.25
N GLY A 460 15.44 -8.92 -12.46
CA GLY A 460 16.26 -7.94 -11.74
C GLY A 460 15.40 -7.14 -10.75
N PRO A 461 15.39 -5.78 -10.79
CA PRO A 461 14.51 -4.97 -9.96
C PRO A 461 13.14 -4.68 -10.59
N VAL A 462 12.87 -5.19 -11.80
CA VAL A 462 11.61 -4.93 -12.51
C VAL A 462 10.58 -6.00 -12.18
N VAL A 463 9.42 -5.60 -11.70
CA VAL A 463 8.25 -6.44 -11.51
C VAL A 463 7.49 -6.53 -12.83
N LEU A 464 7.13 -7.74 -13.22
CA LEU A 464 6.37 -8.03 -14.43
C LEU A 464 4.89 -8.25 -14.10
N ALA A 465 4.01 -7.66 -14.89
CA ALA A 465 2.56 -7.81 -14.81
C ALA A 465 2.02 -8.44 -16.09
N GLY A 466 1.01 -9.30 -15.95
CA GLY A 466 0.24 -9.84 -17.06
C GLY A 466 -0.64 -8.76 -17.65
N ALA A 467 -0.49 -8.50 -18.95
CA ALA A 467 -1.25 -7.51 -19.68
C ALA A 467 -2.49 -8.16 -20.32
N TYR A 468 -3.69 -7.78 -19.87
CA TYR A 468 -4.96 -8.41 -20.27
C TYR A 468 -5.85 -7.54 -21.16
N GLY A 469 -5.41 -6.33 -21.55
CA GLY A 469 -6.22 -5.42 -22.34
C GLY A 469 -7.52 -5.05 -21.60
N ASP A 470 -8.65 -5.13 -22.28
CA ASP A 470 -9.97 -4.81 -21.72
C ASP A 470 -10.56 -5.93 -20.84
N ARG A 471 -9.84 -7.05 -20.67
CA ARG A 471 -10.35 -8.20 -19.90
C ARG A 471 -10.01 -8.06 -18.41
N ALA A 472 -10.99 -7.63 -17.62
CA ALA A 472 -10.95 -7.78 -16.17
C ALA A 472 -11.06 -9.28 -15.77
N ASN A 473 -10.22 -9.72 -14.83
CA ASN A 473 -10.31 -11.05 -14.22
C ASN A 473 -10.49 -10.88 -12.71
N PRO A 474 -11.59 -11.34 -12.10
CA PRO A 474 -11.85 -11.11 -10.68
C PRO A 474 -11.10 -12.08 -9.74
N TRP A 475 -10.25 -12.96 -10.25
CA TRP A 475 -9.44 -13.88 -9.43
C TRP A 475 -7.99 -13.95 -9.92
N LEU A 476 -7.10 -14.37 -9.02
CA LEU A 476 -5.69 -14.51 -9.33
C LEU A 476 -5.48 -15.54 -10.45
N PRO A 477 -4.89 -15.14 -11.59
CA PRO A 477 -4.59 -16.06 -12.67
C PRO A 477 -3.55 -17.09 -12.26
N ARG A 478 -3.71 -18.34 -12.70
CA ARG A 478 -2.77 -19.43 -12.39
C ARG A 478 -1.64 -19.47 -13.40
N LEU A 479 -0.42 -19.17 -12.98
CA LEU A 479 0.76 -19.08 -13.84
C LEU A 479 1.51 -20.42 -13.91
N ASP A 480 1.76 -20.90 -15.13
CA ASP A 480 2.81 -21.90 -15.36
C ASP A 480 4.18 -21.20 -15.36
N VAL A 481 4.85 -21.21 -14.20
CA VAL A 481 6.15 -20.54 -13.99
C VAL A 481 7.21 -21.03 -14.99
N THR A 482 7.14 -22.29 -15.45
CA THR A 482 8.13 -22.85 -16.37
C THR A 482 7.99 -22.30 -17.79
N SER A 483 6.84 -21.72 -18.12
CA SER A 483 6.55 -21.13 -19.43
C SER A 483 7.07 -19.70 -19.59
N VAL A 484 7.48 -19.04 -18.49
CA VAL A 484 7.94 -17.65 -18.49
C VAL A 484 9.23 -17.53 -19.31
N ARG A 485 9.15 -16.80 -20.43
CA ARG A 485 10.28 -16.57 -21.33
C ARG A 485 10.39 -15.12 -21.75
N GLN A 486 11.62 -14.61 -21.80
CA GLN A 486 11.89 -13.29 -22.35
C GLN A 486 11.76 -13.33 -23.88
N GLU A 487 10.82 -12.58 -24.42
CA GLU A 487 10.58 -12.49 -25.86
C GLU A 487 11.42 -11.37 -26.49
N ALA A 488 11.51 -10.22 -25.81
CA ALA A 488 12.31 -9.08 -26.25
C ALA A 488 13.09 -8.47 -25.08
N ARG A 489 14.29 -7.98 -25.39
CA ARG A 489 15.14 -7.24 -24.44
C ARG A 489 14.83 -5.76 -24.41
N GLU A 490 14.38 -5.22 -25.53
CA GLU A 490 14.23 -3.78 -25.69
C GLU A 490 13.07 -3.43 -26.64
N PRO A 491 11.95 -2.89 -26.11
CA PRO A 491 11.62 -2.83 -24.69
C PRO A 491 11.54 -4.24 -24.07
N LEU A 492 11.76 -4.37 -22.74
CA LEU A 492 11.53 -5.61 -22.01
C LEU A 492 10.12 -6.12 -22.25
N ARG A 493 10.04 -7.35 -22.78
CA ARG A 493 8.80 -8.06 -23.02
C ARG A 493 9.00 -9.54 -22.74
N PHE A 494 8.05 -10.12 -22.04
CA PHE A 494 8.02 -11.53 -21.72
C PHE A 494 6.68 -12.12 -22.15
N THR A 495 6.63 -13.44 -22.21
CA THR A 495 5.42 -14.20 -22.42
C THR A 495 5.41 -15.40 -21.48
N ALA A 496 4.23 -15.82 -21.08
CA ALA A 496 3.99 -16.99 -20.23
C ALA A 496 2.65 -17.62 -20.58
N ARG A 497 2.31 -18.72 -19.91
CA ARG A 497 0.99 -19.33 -19.92
C ARG A 497 0.32 -19.13 -18.56
N ALA A 498 -0.90 -18.59 -18.58
CA ALA A 498 -1.73 -18.44 -17.40
C ALA A 498 -3.15 -18.94 -17.70
N ASP A 499 -3.73 -19.72 -16.78
CA ASP A 499 -5.05 -20.36 -16.96
C ASP A 499 -5.21 -21.14 -18.28
N GLY A 500 -4.10 -21.70 -18.77
CA GLY A 500 -4.05 -22.44 -20.04
C GLY A 500 -3.90 -21.59 -21.30
N GLU A 501 -3.93 -20.26 -21.20
CA GLU A 501 -3.79 -19.31 -22.31
C GLU A 501 -2.41 -18.64 -22.31
N GLU A 502 -1.93 -18.17 -23.47
CA GLU A 502 -0.72 -17.35 -23.53
C GLU A 502 -1.01 -15.92 -23.06
N VAL A 503 -0.15 -15.35 -22.22
CA VAL A 503 -0.24 -13.99 -21.69
C VAL A 503 1.07 -13.23 -21.92
N THR A 504 0.96 -11.96 -22.30
CA THR A 504 2.13 -11.06 -22.38
C THR A 504 2.44 -10.53 -20.99
N LEU A 505 3.71 -10.55 -20.58
CA LEU A 505 4.15 -9.88 -19.35
C LEU A 505 5.00 -8.65 -19.70
N LEU A 506 4.66 -7.52 -19.09
CA LEU A 506 5.32 -6.23 -19.25
C LEU A 506 5.84 -5.73 -17.89
N PRO A 507 6.88 -4.89 -17.85
CA PRO A 507 7.17 -4.10 -16.65
C PRO A 507 5.89 -3.40 -16.17
N VAL A 508 5.52 -3.54 -14.90
CA VAL A 508 4.26 -2.98 -14.36
C VAL A 508 4.15 -1.47 -14.58
N ALA A 509 5.27 -0.74 -14.49
CA ALA A 509 5.31 0.69 -14.79
C ALA A 509 4.99 1.05 -16.25
N ARG A 510 4.96 0.09 -17.17
CA ARG A 510 4.61 0.29 -18.59
C ARG A 510 3.23 -0.23 -18.97
N VAL A 511 2.50 -0.79 -18.00
CA VAL A 511 1.11 -1.18 -18.21
C VAL A 511 0.23 0.04 -18.02
N HIS A 512 -0.32 0.57 -19.10
CA HIS A 512 -1.25 1.71 -19.09
C HIS A 512 -2.49 1.36 -19.90
N HIS A 513 -3.61 1.99 -19.56
CA HIS A 513 -4.89 1.89 -20.27
C HIS A 513 -5.36 0.45 -20.52
N GLN A 514 -5.14 -0.45 -19.55
CA GLN A 514 -5.54 -1.85 -19.61
C GLN A 514 -5.57 -2.52 -18.24
N HIS A 515 -6.33 -3.60 -18.12
CA HIS A 515 -6.32 -4.49 -16.96
C HIS A 515 -5.05 -5.32 -16.89
N TYR A 516 -4.59 -5.59 -15.66
CA TYR A 516 -3.39 -6.36 -15.42
C TYR A 516 -3.41 -7.19 -14.14
N SER A 517 -2.43 -8.05 -13.97
CA SER A 517 -2.20 -8.77 -12.71
C SER A 517 -0.70 -8.87 -12.43
N VAL A 518 -0.30 -8.44 -11.22
CA VAL A 518 1.09 -8.51 -10.75
C VAL A 518 1.35 -9.83 -10.03
N TYR A 519 0.40 -10.24 -9.19
CA TYR A 519 0.45 -11.48 -8.44
C TYR A 519 -0.29 -12.60 -9.18
N TRP A 520 0.20 -13.82 -8.95
CA TRP A 520 -0.23 -15.04 -9.61
C TRP A 520 -0.42 -16.12 -8.58
N LEU A 521 -1.40 -16.99 -8.80
CA LEU A 521 -1.37 -18.30 -8.15
C LEU A 521 -0.35 -19.18 -8.87
N THR A 522 0.56 -19.74 -8.09
CA THR A 522 1.59 -20.67 -8.53
C THR A 522 1.41 -21.97 -7.76
N GLY A 523 2.08 -23.05 -8.17
CA GLY A 523 1.93 -24.35 -7.53
C GLY A 523 0.81 -25.21 -8.11
N GLU A 524 0.71 -26.44 -7.61
CA GLU A 524 -0.27 -27.42 -8.09
C GLU A 524 -1.66 -27.11 -7.53
N PRO A 525 -2.71 -27.03 -8.38
CA PRO A 525 -4.07 -26.84 -7.89
C PRO A 525 -4.47 -27.98 -6.93
N PRO A 526 -5.13 -27.67 -5.80
CA PRO A 526 -5.63 -28.70 -4.89
C PRO A 526 -6.67 -29.59 -5.58
N SER A 527 -6.73 -30.86 -5.17
CA SER A 527 -7.80 -31.76 -5.60
C SER A 527 -9.15 -31.28 -5.06
N PRO A 528 -10.26 -31.46 -5.80
CA PRO A 528 -11.59 -31.14 -5.29
C PRO A 528 -11.89 -31.87 -3.96
N PRO A 529 -12.65 -31.25 -3.04
CA PRO A 529 -12.99 -31.88 -1.78
C PRO A 529 -13.91 -33.11 -1.97
N PRO A 530 -13.95 -34.03 -0.99
CA PRO A 530 -14.88 -35.16 -1.02
C PRO A 530 -16.35 -34.72 -1.14
N GLU A 531 -17.21 -35.55 -1.72
CA GLU A 531 -18.63 -35.24 -1.85
C GLU A 531 -19.29 -34.90 -0.51
N PHE A 532 -18.90 -35.58 0.57
CA PHE A 532 -19.22 -35.22 1.95
C PHE A 532 -17.91 -34.97 2.70
N ALA A 533 -17.54 -33.68 2.80
CA ALA A 533 -16.20 -33.24 3.15
C ALA A 533 -15.97 -33.18 4.66
N ALA A 534 -16.95 -32.70 5.43
CA ALA A 534 -16.87 -32.62 6.88
C ALA A 534 -18.24 -32.63 7.54
N TRP A 535 -18.29 -33.13 8.78
CA TRP A 535 -19.51 -33.17 9.58
C TRP A 535 -19.18 -32.99 11.07
N HIS A 536 -19.61 -31.86 11.62
CA HIS A 536 -19.49 -31.56 13.04
C HIS A 536 -20.87 -31.57 13.70
N ARG A 537 -21.12 -32.62 14.49
CA ARG A 537 -22.37 -32.76 15.25
C ARG A 537 -22.41 -31.86 16.49
N PHE A 538 -21.25 -31.50 17.02
CA PHE A 538 -21.15 -30.74 18.28
C PHE A 538 -21.78 -31.42 19.50
N ASP A 539 -21.77 -32.76 19.52
CA ASP A 539 -22.25 -33.62 20.62
C ASP A 539 -21.26 -33.75 21.80
N GLU A 540 -20.07 -33.20 21.66
CA GLU A 540 -19.06 -33.26 22.70
C GLU A 540 -19.50 -32.52 23.97
N THR A 541 -19.05 -33.02 25.13
CA THR A 541 -19.41 -32.46 26.44
C THR A 541 -18.23 -31.84 27.18
N THR A 542 -17.00 -32.07 26.69
CA THR A 542 -15.75 -31.58 27.29
C THR A 542 -14.69 -31.34 26.22
N GLY A 543 -13.62 -30.63 26.58
CA GLY A 543 -12.53 -30.31 25.66
C GLY A 543 -12.87 -29.16 24.71
N SER A 544 -12.02 -28.94 23.71
CA SER A 544 -12.14 -27.81 22.77
C SER A 544 -12.11 -28.27 21.30
N THR A 545 -12.42 -29.53 21.03
CA THR A 545 -12.35 -30.12 19.69
C THR A 545 -13.71 -30.66 19.30
N ALA A 546 -14.18 -30.30 18.10
CA ALA A 546 -15.34 -30.89 17.47
C ALA A 546 -14.87 -31.92 16.45
N ALA A 547 -15.16 -33.20 16.69
CA ALA A 547 -14.75 -34.29 15.83
C ALA A 547 -15.43 -34.19 14.45
N ASP A 548 -14.74 -34.69 13.42
CA ASP A 548 -15.30 -34.85 12.08
C ASP A 548 -15.91 -36.25 11.94
N ALA A 549 -17.24 -36.32 11.92
CA ALA A 549 -18.00 -37.55 11.82
C ALA A 549 -17.94 -38.22 10.43
N THR A 550 -17.38 -37.56 9.41
CA THR A 550 -17.15 -38.18 8.08
C THR A 550 -15.95 -39.12 8.07
N GLY A 551 -15.00 -38.95 9.00
CA GLY A 551 -13.73 -39.67 9.01
C GLY A 551 -12.66 -39.07 8.10
N ASN A 552 -12.89 -37.90 7.49
CA ASN A 552 -11.92 -37.22 6.63
C ASN A 552 -10.83 -36.45 7.41
N GLY A 553 -10.87 -36.50 8.74
CA GLY A 553 -9.87 -35.87 9.61
C GLY A 553 -10.01 -34.35 9.72
N ARG A 554 -11.16 -33.77 9.35
CA ARG A 554 -11.39 -32.32 9.32
C ARG A 554 -11.80 -31.75 10.68
N THR A 555 -11.11 -32.13 11.74
CA THR A 555 -11.45 -31.72 13.13
C THR A 555 -11.47 -30.20 13.29
N ALA A 556 -12.54 -29.66 13.86
CA ALA A 556 -12.66 -28.24 14.17
C ALA A 556 -12.32 -27.95 15.65
N ARG A 557 -12.01 -26.69 15.97
CA ARG A 557 -11.54 -26.28 17.29
C ARG A 557 -12.34 -25.11 17.83
N LEU A 558 -12.80 -25.24 19.06
CA LEU A 558 -13.43 -24.17 19.84
C LEU A 558 -12.36 -23.18 20.32
N SER A 559 -12.66 -21.88 20.20
CA SER A 559 -11.78 -20.76 20.55
C SER A 559 -12.56 -19.69 21.32
N GLY A 560 -11.87 -18.87 22.12
CA GLY A 560 -12.50 -17.80 22.90
C GLY A 560 -13.55 -18.30 23.89
N GLY A 561 -14.60 -17.51 24.12
CA GLY A 561 -15.74 -17.80 25.01
C GLY A 561 -16.74 -18.83 24.48
N THR A 562 -16.27 -19.85 23.75
CA THR A 562 -17.11 -20.97 23.33
C THR A 562 -17.31 -22.00 24.43
N SER A 563 -18.47 -22.65 24.44
CA SER A 563 -18.77 -23.76 25.36
C SER A 563 -19.68 -24.80 24.73
N TRP A 564 -19.55 -26.05 25.16
CA TRP A 564 -20.51 -27.11 24.85
C TRP A 564 -21.85 -26.87 25.55
N SER A 565 -22.94 -27.18 24.85
CA SER A 565 -24.31 -27.12 25.35
C SER A 565 -24.96 -28.49 25.16
N ALA A 566 -25.62 -28.99 26.20
CA ALA A 566 -26.44 -30.20 26.11
C ALA A 566 -27.85 -29.94 25.54
N SER A 567 -28.12 -28.71 25.08
CA SER A 567 -29.40 -28.27 24.54
C SER A 567 -29.24 -27.88 23.08
N GLY A 568 -28.85 -28.87 22.27
CA GLY A 568 -28.80 -28.79 20.80
C GLY A 568 -30.16 -28.79 20.13
N HIS A 569 -30.16 -28.77 18.81
CA HIS A 569 -31.31 -29.15 18.01
C HIS A 569 -31.49 -30.68 18.06
N ASP A 570 -30.41 -31.42 17.84
CA ASP A 570 -30.34 -32.88 18.01
C ASP A 570 -29.07 -33.25 18.80
N GLY A 571 -29.24 -33.57 20.08
CA GLY A 571 -28.11 -33.85 20.98
C GLY A 571 -27.46 -32.59 21.54
N GLY A 572 -26.17 -32.41 21.25
CA GLY A 572 -25.35 -31.30 21.74
C GLY A 572 -25.35 -30.07 20.81
N ALA A 573 -24.65 -29.02 21.22
CA ALA A 573 -24.38 -27.85 20.40
C ALA A 573 -23.14 -27.12 20.91
N VAL A 574 -22.59 -26.22 20.08
CA VAL A 574 -21.63 -25.22 20.52
C VAL A 574 -22.35 -23.89 20.78
N SER A 575 -22.12 -23.27 21.93
CA SER A 575 -22.58 -21.92 22.27
C SER A 575 -21.48 -20.89 22.00
N LEU A 576 -21.90 -19.75 21.45
CA LEU A 576 -21.09 -18.60 21.08
C LEU A 576 -21.56 -17.39 21.90
N ASP A 577 -20.64 -16.72 22.57
CA ASP A 577 -20.94 -15.68 23.56
C ASP A 577 -21.22 -14.28 22.96
N GLY A 578 -20.84 -14.07 21.70
CA GLY A 578 -20.92 -12.78 21.01
C GLY A 578 -19.80 -11.80 21.36
N ALA A 579 -18.74 -12.24 22.05
CA ALA A 579 -17.60 -11.40 22.40
C ALA A 579 -16.33 -11.83 21.64
N ASP A 580 -15.89 -13.07 21.82
CA ASP A 580 -14.75 -13.66 21.11
C ASP A 580 -14.92 -15.17 20.81
N GLY A 581 -16.01 -15.78 21.26
CA GLY A 581 -16.34 -17.18 21.05
C GLY A 581 -16.60 -17.49 19.57
N HIS A 582 -15.78 -18.38 19.01
CA HIS A 582 -15.94 -18.89 17.65
C HIS A 582 -15.38 -20.31 17.51
N VAL A 583 -15.74 -20.99 16.41
CA VAL A 583 -15.14 -22.27 16.02
C VAL A 583 -14.21 -22.04 14.85
N ALA A 584 -12.95 -22.46 14.97
CA ALA A 584 -12.00 -22.54 13.86
C ALA A 584 -12.17 -23.88 13.14
N LEU A 585 -12.44 -23.84 11.85
CA LEU A 585 -12.56 -25.01 10.99
C LEU A 585 -11.18 -25.51 10.55
N ALA A 586 -11.11 -26.77 10.10
CA ALA A 586 -9.90 -27.30 9.49
C ALA A 586 -9.59 -26.57 8.16
N ASP A 587 -8.30 -26.41 7.87
CA ASP A 587 -7.83 -25.84 6.61
C ASP A 587 -8.32 -26.66 5.40
N ASP A 588 -8.40 -25.98 4.25
CA ASP A 588 -8.61 -26.56 2.93
C ASP A 588 -9.91 -27.37 2.78
N LEU A 589 -10.94 -27.05 3.58
CA LEU A 589 -12.24 -27.74 3.53
C LEU A 589 -12.88 -27.70 2.14
N LEU A 590 -12.69 -26.59 1.43
CA LEU A 590 -13.25 -26.33 0.11
C LEU A 590 -12.18 -25.93 -0.91
N ALA A 591 -10.90 -26.18 -0.61
CA ALA A 591 -9.82 -25.92 -1.56
C ALA A 591 -10.06 -26.75 -2.83
N GLY A 592 -9.97 -26.12 -4.00
CA GLY A 592 -10.21 -26.80 -5.29
C GLY A 592 -11.68 -27.05 -5.63
N ALA A 593 -12.64 -26.63 -4.80
CA ALA A 593 -14.06 -26.83 -5.07
C ALA A 593 -14.56 -25.95 -6.24
N ALA A 594 -15.26 -26.59 -7.19
CA ALA A 594 -16.07 -25.93 -8.23
C ALA A 594 -17.59 -26.04 -7.95
N ALA A 595 -17.96 -26.75 -6.88
CA ALA A 595 -19.31 -26.89 -6.37
C ALA A 595 -19.22 -27.15 -4.87
N HIS A 596 -20.21 -26.69 -4.09
CA HIS A 596 -20.24 -26.91 -2.65
C HIS A 596 -21.65 -26.85 -2.09
N SER A 597 -21.85 -27.45 -0.92
CA SER A 597 -22.99 -27.15 -0.07
C SER A 597 -22.57 -27.06 1.39
N LEU A 598 -23.14 -26.08 2.10
CA LEU A 598 -22.93 -25.87 3.53
C LEU A 598 -24.30 -25.90 4.21
N ALA A 599 -24.44 -26.59 5.33
CA ALA A 599 -25.68 -26.66 6.10
C ALA A 599 -25.38 -26.67 7.60
N THR A 600 -26.24 -26.04 8.40
CA THR A 600 -26.16 -26.07 9.88
C THR A 600 -27.48 -25.64 10.50
N TRP A 601 -27.72 -26.11 11.72
CA TRP A 601 -28.73 -25.54 12.60
C TRP A 601 -28.15 -24.38 13.41
N VAL A 602 -28.84 -23.25 13.43
CA VAL A 602 -28.45 -22.06 14.19
C VAL A 602 -29.59 -21.58 15.09
N ARG A 603 -29.26 -21.17 16.31
CA ARG A 603 -30.16 -20.42 17.19
C ARG A 603 -29.52 -19.08 17.55
N LEU A 604 -30.19 -17.99 17.19
CA LEU A 604 -29.74 -16.64 17.52
C LEU A 604 -30.26 -16.22 18.91
N ASP A 605 -29.34 -15.87 19.81
CA ASP A 605 -29.68 -15.49 21.19
C ASP A 605 -29.86 -13.96 21.30
N GLY A 606 -30.95 -13.49 20.70
CA GLY A 606 -31.28 -12.07 20.54
C GLY A 606 -30.97 -11.54 19.14
N ASN A 607 -31.06 -10.22 18.95
CA ASN A 607 -30.75 -9.62 17.65
C ASN A 607 -29.25 -9.74 17.39
N PRO A 608 -28.82 -10.31 16.25
CA PRO A 608 -27.41 -10.41 15.92
C PRO A 608 -26.83 -9.01 15.65
N GLY A 609 -25.54 -8.85 15.93
CA GLY A 609 -24.81 -7.68 15.44
C GLY A 609 -24.77 -7.67 13.91
N THR A 610 -24.90 -6.49 13.30
CA THR A 610 -24.75 -6.33 11.85
C THR A 610 -23.40 -6.91 11.41
N TRP A 611 -23.41 -7.71 10.35
CA TRP A 611 -22.23 -8.43 9.82
C TRP A 611 -21.61 -9.50 10.71
N SER A 612 -22.24 -9.88 11.83
CA SER A 612 -21.87 -11.14 12.48
C SER A 612 -22.05 -12.33 11.51
N ARG A 613 -21.28 -13.40 11.69
CA ARG A 613 -21.23 -14.51 10.72
C ARG A 613 -21.72 -15.81 11.34
N ILE A 614 -22.57 -16.54 10.62
CA ILE A 614 -22.85 -17.95 10.91
C ILE A 614 -21.62 -18.76 10.52
N PHE A 615 -21.17 -18.59 9.27
CA PHE A 615 -19.88 -19.08 8.79
C PHE A 615 -19.20 -18.02 7.92
N ASP A 616 -17.88 -18.08 7.85
CA ASP A 616 -17.01 -17.28 6.98
C ASP A 616 -15.79 -18.13 6.60
N ILE A 617 -15.58 -18.41 5.32
CA ILE A 617 -14.53 -19.31 4.83
C ILE A 617 -13.80 -18.64 3.66
N GLY A 618 -12.48 -18.52 3.75
CA GLY A 618 -11.65 -17.88 2.73
C GLY A 618 -10.16 -17.93 3.00
N THR A 619 -9.45 -16.96 2.43
CA THR A 619 -8.03 -16.65 2.71
C THR A 619 -7.85 -15.33 3.44
N GLY A 620 -8.87 -14.46 3.42
CA GLY A 620 -8.76 -13.10 3.95
C GLY A 620 -10.00 -12.26 3.65
N VAL A 621 -9.85 -10.95 3.76
CA VAL A 621 -10.92 -10.00 3.42
C VAL A 621 -11.13 -9.88 1.91
N THR A 622 -10.11 -10.18 1.09
CA THR A 622 -10.19 -10.16 -0.38
C THR A 622 -10.93 -11.37 -0.94
N ALA A 623 -10.68 -12.58 -0.45
CA ALA A 623 -11.32 -13.79 -0.97
C ALA A 623 -11.95 -14.59 0.16
N ASN A 624 -13.28 -14.60 0.20
CA ASN A 624 -14.07 -15.32 1.18
C ASN A 624 -15.50 -15.57 0.67
N MET A 625 -16.19 -16.46 1.38
CA MET A 625 -17.62 -16.62 1.30
C MET A 625 -18.22 -16.74 2.70
N PHE A 626 -19.39 -16.16 2.90
CA PHE A 626 -20.00 -16.10 4.22
C PHE A 626 -21.52 -16.17 4.18
N LEU A 627 -22.10 -16.51 5.32
CA LEU A 627 -23.51 -16.30 5.62
C LEU A 627 -23.63 -15.41 6.86
N THR A 628 -24.25 -14.24 6.71
CA THR A 628 -24.56 -13.33 7.81
C THR A 628 -26.06 -13.35 8.10
N PRO A 629 -26.51 -13.47 9.36
CA PRO A 629 -27.92 -13.42 9.69
C PRO A 629 -28.50 -12.00 9.58
N LEU A 630 -27.65 -10.97 9.54
CA LEU A 630 -28.06 -9.57 9.42
C LEU A 630 -26.99 -8.74 8.71
N SER A 631 -27.21 -8.48 7.43
CA SER A 631 -26.39 -7.59 6.61
C SER A 631 -26.61 -6.11 6.96
N GLY A 632 -25.78 -5.21 6.40
CA GLY A 632 -25.98 -3.76 6.51
C GLY A 632 -27.31 -3.25 5.90
N SER A 633 -27.95 -4.03 5.04
CA SER A 633 -29.30 -3.76 4.50
C SER A 633 -30.42 -4.40 5.33
N GLY A 634 -30.10 -5.02 6.47
CA GLY A 634 -31.08 -5.66 7.35
C GLY A 634 -31.64 -6.97 6.80
N THR A 635 -30.87 -7.71 6.00
CA THR A 635 -31.27 -8.98 5.36
C THR A 635 -30.38 -10.14 5.81
N LEU A 636 -30.90 -11.37 5.75
CA LEU A 636 -30.05 -12.57 5.70
C LEU A 636 -29.27 -12.53 4.38
N ARG A 637 -27.95 -12.74 4.41
CA ARG A 637 -27.14 -12.68 3.19
C ARG A 637 -26.10 -13.79 3.12
N TYR A 638 -26.16 -14.55 2.03
CA TYR A 638 -25.01 -15.29 1.51
C TYR A 638 -24.26 -14.43 0.51
N ALA A 639 -22.93 -14.44 0.56
CA ALA A 639 -22.08 -13.77 -0.40
C ALA A 639 -20.76 -14.52 -0.61
N ILE A 640 -20.23 -14.43 -1.82
CA ILE A 640 -18.93 -14.98 -2.24
C ILE A 640 -18.17 -13.95 -3.08
N THR A 641 -16.88 -13.78 -2.82
CA THR A 641 -16.00 -12.85 -3.53
C THR A 641 -14.56 -13.38 -3.63
N ALA A 642 -13.87 -13.01 -4.70
CA ALA A 642 -12.42 -13.15 -4.86
C ALA A 642 -11.72 -11.79 -5.08
N GLY A 643 -12.48 -10.69 -4.98
CA GLY A 643 -12.01 -9.31 -5.21
C GLY A 643 -12.33 -8.35 -4.05
N GLY A 644 -12.71 -8.87 -2.89
CA GLY A 644 -13.01 -8.11 -1.68
C GLY A 644 -14.41 -7.52 -1.61
N ALA A 645 -14.57 -6.59 -0.67
CA ALA A 645 -15.83 -5.90 -0.40
C ALA A 645 -16.30 -5.06 -1.60
N GLY A 646 -17.60 -5.10 -1.90
CA GLY A 646 -18.21 -4.43 -3.04
C GLY A 646 -18.24 -5.28 -4.32
N GLY A 647 -17.41 -6.34 -4.39
CA GLY A 647 -17.38 -7.30 -5.50
C GLY A 647 -18.20 -8.57 -5.25
N GLU A 648 -18.96 -8.65 -4.15
CA GLU A 648 -19.62 -9.89 -3.76
C GLU A 648 -20.80 -10.28 -4.67
N GLN A 649 -20.81 -11.54 -5.06
CA GLN A 649 -21.97 -12.17 -5.68
C GLN A 649 -22.85 -12.73 -4.58
N ARG A 650 -24.07 -12.20 -4.46
CA ARG A 650 -24.88 -12.35 -3.24
C ARG A 650 -26.26 -12.92 -3.47
N ILE A 651 -26.84 -13.45 -2.39
CA ILE A 651 -28.26 -13.78 -2.24
C ILE A 651 -28.74 -13.07 -0.98
N ASP A 652 -29.82 -12.31 -1.10
CA ASP A 652 -30.50 -11.67 0.03
C ASP A 652 -31.83 -12.37 0.30
N ALA A 653 -32.18 -12.54 1.58
CA ALA A 653 -33.44 -13.11 2.02
C ALA A 653 -33.93 -12.44 3.31
N GLU A 654 -35.13 -12.80 3.74
CA GLU A 654 -35.71 -12.34 5.01
C GLU A 654 -34.80 -12.71 6.21
N PRO A 655 -34.66 -11.83 7.22
CA PRO A 655 -33.87 -12.10 8.41
C PRO A 655 -34.32 -13.36 9.16
N LEU A 656 -33.37 -14.02 9.82
CA LEU A 656 -33.67 -15.20 10.63
C LEU A 656 -34.43 -14.81 11.91
N PRO A 657 -35.41 -15.62 12.34
CA PRO A 657 -36.05 -15.44 13.64
C PRO A 657 -35.07 -15.77 14.77
N THR A 658 -35.24 -15.08 15.91
CA THR A 658 -34.39 -15.25 17.10
C THR A 658 -35.04 -16.19 18.12
N GLY A 659 -34.24 -16.77 19.00
CA GLY A 659 -34.71 -17.60 20.12
C GLY A 659 -35.23 -19.00 19.75
N ARG A 660 -35.11 -19.43 18.50
CA ARG A 660 -35.43 -20.80 18.05
C ARG A 660 -34.35 -21.35 17.11
N TRP A 661 -34.27 -22.67 17.03
CA TRP A 661 -33.43 -23.36 16.04
C TRP A 661 -34.01 -23.15 14.63
N VAL A 662 -33.13 -22.85 13.69
CA VAL A 662 -33.43 -22.66 12.27
C VAL A 662 -32.38 -23.39 11.46
N HIS A 663 -32.80 -24.19 10.48
CA HIS A 663 -31.86 -24.83 9.57
C HIS A 663 -31.53 -23.87 8.43
N VAL A 664 -30.24 -23.61 8.19
CA VAL A 664 -29.79 -22.82 7.05
C VAL A 664 -28.88 -23.66 6.17
N ALA A 665 -29.05 -23.54 4.85
CA ALA A 665 -28.15 -24.17 3.90
C ALA A 665 -27.89 -23.30 2.68
N VAL A 666 -26.69 -23.40 2.12
CA VAL A 666 -26.33 -22.81 0.83
C VAL A 666 -25.83 -23.91 -0.07
N THR A 667 -26.35 -23.99 -1.29
CA THR A 667 -25.83 -24.88 -2.34
C THR A 667 -25.28 -24.03 -3.47
N TYR A 668 -24.19 -24.47 -4.08
CA TYR A 668 -23.58 -23.85 -5.25
C TYR A 668 -23.12 -24.92 -6.24
N GLY A 669 -23.38 -24.66 -7.53
CA GLY A 669 -22.80 -25.40 -8.64
C GLY A 669 -23.32 -24.91 -9.99
N SER A 670 -22.50 -25.07 -11.03
CA SER A 670 -22.83 -24.65 -12.41
C SER A 670 -23.33 -23.20 -12.49
N GLY A 671 -22.71 -22.31 -11.72
CA GLY A 671 -23.01 -20.88 -11.66
C GLY A 671 -24.30 -20.49 -10.92
N THR A 672 -24.97 -21.45 -10.27
CA THR A 672 -26.17 -21.19 -9.46
C THR A 672 -25.89 -21.39 -7.99
N ALA A 673 -26.11 -20.35 -7.18
CA ALA A 673 -26.17 -20.44 -5.73
C ALA A 673 -27.63 -20.35 -5.25
N VAL A 674 -28.00 -21.17 -4.27
CA VAL A 674 -29.34 -21.18 -3.65
C VAL A 674 -29.21 -21.18 -2.14
N LEU A 675 -29.92 -20.26 -1.48
CA LEU A 675 -30.01 -20.16 -0.03
C LEU A 675 -31.33 -20.77 0.44
N TYR A 676 -31.27 -21.63 1.45
CA TYR A 676 -32.40 -22.31 2.06
C TYR A 676 -32.53 -21.96 3.53
N VAL A 677 -33.77 -21.82 3.99
CA VAL A 677 -34.15 -21.63 5.40
C VAL A 677 -35.25 -22.64 5.73
N ASP A 678 -35.07 -23.42 6.80
CA ASP A 678 -35.97 -24.50 7.22
C ASP A 678 -36.33 -25.45 6.05
N GLY A 679 -35.32 -25.81 5.25
CA GLY A 679 -35.45 -26.73 4.10
C GLY A 679 -36.10 -26.13 2.85
N THR A 680 -36.56 -24.87 2.91
CA THR A 680 -37.24 -24.18 1.81
C THR A 680 -36.33 -23.15 1.16
N GLU A 681 -36.38 -22.99 -0.16
CA GLU A 681 -35.61 -21.96 -0.85
C GLU A 681 -36.04 -20.55 -0.41
N ALA A 682 -35.08 -19.79 0.10
CA ALA A 682 -35.25 -18.40 0.53
C ALA A 682 -34.79 -17.40 -0.55
N GLY A 683 -33.85 -17.80 -1.41
CA GLY A 683 -33.40 -16.99 -2.53
C GLY A 683 -32.38 -17.70 -3.42
N ARG A 684 -32.12 -17.16 -4.61
CA ARG A 684 -31.13 -17.69 -5.56
C ARG A 684 -30.37 -16.61 -6.29
N ASN A 685 -29.19 -16.97 -6.78
CA ASN A 685 -28.43 -16.19 -7.76
C ASN A 685 -27.92 -17.16 -8.84
N VAL A 686 -28.25 -16.90 -10.10
CA VAL A 686 -27.92 -17.75 -11.27
C VAL A 686 -26.74 -17.23 -12.08
N ASN A 687 -26.09 -16.16 -11.61
CA ASN A 687 -24.97 -15.51 -12.28
C ASN A 687 -23.72 -15.53 -11.39
N VAL A 688 -23.58 -16.57 -10.57
CA VAL A 688 -22.39 -16.72 -9.73
C VAL A 688 -21.27 -17.29 -10.59
N THR A 689 -20.13 -16.63 -10.62
CA THR A 689 -18.93 -17.04 -11.39
C THR A 689 -17.72 -17.27 -10.49
N VAL A 690 -17.79 -16.85 -9.23
CA VAL A 690 -16.72 -17.06 -8.25
C VAL A 690 -16.90 -18.41 -7.56
N GLU A 691 -15.81 -19.13 -7.38
CA GLU A 691 -15.77 -20.47 -6.80
C GLU A 691 -14.66 -20.54 -5.77
N PRO A 692 -14.75 -21.41 -4.74
CA PRO A 692 -13.68 -21.53 -3.74
C PRO A 692 -12.29 -21.83 -4.34
N ARG A 693 -12.21 -22.55 -5.47
CA ARG A 693 -10.95 -22.77 -6.21
C ARG A 693 -10.30 -21.50 -6.79
N HIS A 694 -11.00 -20.37 -6.80
CA HIS A 694 -10.49 -19.08 -7.23
C HIS A 694 -9.87 -18.27 -6.09
N PHE A 695 -10.07 -18.67 -4.82
CA PHE A 695 -9.54 -17.94 -3.67
C PHE A 695 -8.04 -18.15 -3.48
N GLY A 696 -7.54 -19.33 -3.87
CA GLY A 696 -6.16 -19.74 -3.69
C GLY A 696 -5.96 -21.24 -3.85
N ASN A 697 -4.74 -21.72 -3.59
CA ASN A 697 -4.48 -23.16 -3.44
C ASN A 697 -4.86 -23.66 -2.05
N HIS A 698 -4.80 -22.78 -1.06
CA HIS A 698 -5.14 -23.09 0.31
C HIS A 698 -6.22 -22.15 0.85
N LEU A 699 -7.10 -22.68 1.70
CA LEU A 699 -8.13 -21.96 2.42
C LEU A 699 -7.88 -22.14 3.92
N ARG A 700 -7.13 -21.21 4.51
CA ARG A 700 -6.63 -21.32 5.90
C ARG A 700 -7.38 -20.45 6.90
N ALA A 701 -8.50 -19.86 6.48
CA ALA A 701 -9.32 -19.02 7.32
C ALA A 701 -10.79 -19.47 7.21
N GLY A 702 -11.16 -20.47 8.00
CA GLY A 702 -12.53 -20.96 8.09
C GLY A 702 -13.06 -20.82 9.51
N TYR A 703 -14.16 -20.12 9.68
CA TYR A 703 -14.75 -19.83 10.99
C TYR A 703 -16.25 -20.06 11.02
N LEU A 704 -16.74 -20.47 12.19
CA LEU A 704 -18.13 -20.34 12.59
C LEU A 704 -18.24 -19.30 13.71
N GLY A 705 -19.12 -18.32 13.57
CA GLY A 705 -19.33 -17.27 14.57
C GLY A 705 -18.40 -16.05 14.49
N ARG A 706 -17.45 -16.02 13.55
CA ARG A 706 -16.43 -14.95 13.40
C ARG A 706 -16.31 -14.53 11.93
N SER A 707 -16.07 -13.23 11.69
CA SER A 707 -15.75 -12.72 10.35
C SER A 707 -14.26 -12.65 10.07
N GLN A 708 -13.92 -12.70 8.77
CA GLN A 708 -12.60 -12.27 8.27
C GLN A 708 -12.32 -10.78 8.55
N TYR A 709 -13.39 -9.97 8.66
CA TYR A 709 -13.32 -8.55 9.00
C TYR A 709 -13.40 -8.34 10.53
N ALA A 710 -13.11 -7.13 10.99
CA ALA A 710 -13.30 -6.71 12.38
C ALA A 710 -14.79 -6.45 12.72
N ASP A 711 -15.67 -7.36 12.33
CA ASP A 711 -17.12 -7.33 12.58
C ASP A 711 -17.47 -7.99 13.93
N PRO A 712 -18.66 -7.72 14.50
CA PRO A 712 -19.12 -8.37 15.73
C PRO A 712 -19.17 -9.90 15.64
N TYR A 713 -18.84 -10.58 16.75
CA TYR A 713 -18.98 -12.03 16.88
C TYR A 713 -20.45 -12.43 16.99
N LEU A 714 -20.79 -13.64 16.53
CA LEU A 714 -22.14 -14.17 16.63
C LEU A 714 -22.47 -14.56 18.07
N LYS A 715 -23.63 -14.14 18.57
CA LYS A 715 -24.19 -14.61 19.84
C LYS A 715 -25.30 -15.62 19.59
N GLY A 716 -25.12 -16.85 20.04
CA GLY A 716 -26.09 -17.92 19.78
C GLY A 716 -25.54 -19.31 19.98
N ALA A 717 -26.13 -20.29 19.31
CA ALA A 717 -25.65 -21.66 19.28
C ALA A 717 -25.70 -22.25 17.86
N LEU A 718 -24.78 -23.17 17.58
CA LEU A 718 -24.70 -23.93 16.33
C LEU A 718 -24.73 -25.43 16.61
N ASP A 719 -25.36 -26.15 15.70
CA ASP A 719 -25.50 -27.61 15.73
C ASP A 719 -25.40 -28.16 14.28
N ASP A 720 -24.94 -29.40 14.13
CA ASP A 720 -24.93 -30.17 12.89
C ASP A 720 -24.34 -29.43 11.66
N PHE A 721 -23.12 -28.90 11.77
CA PHE A 721 -22.46 -28.23 10.64
C PHE A 721 -21.91 -29.25 9.64
N ARG A 722 -22.33 -29.14 8.37
CA ARG A 722 -22.00 -30.07 7.29
C ARG A 722 -21.43 -29.34 6.09
N VAL A 723 -20.41 -29.95 5.49
CA VAL A 723 -19.74 -29.47 4.28
C VAL A 723 -19.76 -30.56 3.21
N TYR A 724 -20.19 -30.19 2.00
CA TYR A 724 -20.23 -31.09 0.84
C TYR A 724 -19.41 -30.49 -0.30
N GLY A 725 -18.56 -31.29 -0.94
CA GLY A 725 -17.84 -30.94 -2.17
C GLY A 725 -18.70 -31.02 -3.45
N ARG A 726 -20.02 -30.98 -3.30
CA ARG A 726 -21.00 -31.04 -4.38
C ARG A 726 -22.22 -30.20 -4.07
N THR A 727 -23.02 -29.91 -5.10
CA THR A 727 -24.33 -29.29 -4.95
C THR A 727 -25.35 -30.31 -4.44
N LEU A 728 -26.00 -30.03 -3.31
CA LEU A 728 -27.16 -30.79 -2.84
C LEU A 728 -28.41 -30.37 -3.63
N THR A 729 -29.30 -31.32 -3.84
CA THR A 729 -30.65 -31.09 -4.36
C THR A 729 -31.56 -30.49 -3.29
N ALA A 730 -32.65 -29.83 -3.70
CA ALA A 730 -33.65 -29.31 -2.76
C ALA A 730 -34.23 -30.40 -1.84
N THR A 731 -34.42 -31.63 -2.35
CA THR A 731 -34.89 -32.77 -1.57
C THR A 731 -33.87 -33.20 -0.51
N GLU A 732 -32.59 -33.24 -0.84
CA GLU A 732 -31.53 -33.52 0.13
C GLU A 732 -31.49 -32.44 1.21
N VAL A 733 -31.56 -31.16 0.84
CA VAL A 733 -31.58 -30.04 1.82
C VAL A 733 -32.81 -30.12 2.72
N ALA A 734 -33.99 -30.40 2.17
CA ALA A 734 -35.21 -30.59 2.97
C ALA A 734 -35.10 -31.76 3.94
N SER A 735 -34.36 -32.81 3.58
CA SER A 735 -34.13 -33.97 4.45
C SER A 735 -33.13 -33.69 5.58
N LEU A 736 -32.27 -32.66 5.44
CA LEU A 736 -31.38 -32.19 6.51
C LEU A 736 -32.12 -31.29 7.52
N ALA A 737 -33.21 -30.65 7.07
CA ALA A 737 -34.01 -29.72 7.85
C ALA A 737 -35.19 -30.37 8.60
N SER A 738 -35.42 -31.66 8.38
CA SER A 738 -36.48 -32.47 9.01
C SER A 738 -35.94 -33.28 10.17
#